data_AF-A0AB34FQF8-F1
#
_entry.id   AF-A0AB34FQF8-F1
#
_cell.length_a   1.000
_cell.length_b   1.000
_cell.length_c   1.000
_cell.angle_alpha   90.00
_cell.angle_beta   90.00
_cell.angle_gamma   90.00
#
_symmetry.space_group_name_H-M   'P 1'
#
loop_
_entity.id
_entity.type
_entity.pdbx_description
1 polymer ?
#
loop_
_entity_poly.entity_id
_entity_poly.type
_entity_poly.pdbx_seq_one_letter_code
_entity_poly.pdbx_strand_id
1 'polypeptide(L)'
;MGDLCENEGFKAGRSQDPFTDDLKSFIDHVMRHYHIPSLAIGIIDGEQTFTNTFGDAKVGDTKATEDTLYFIASCTKSMTATTLLSVLEELGDGPDAITLKTKIASIVPDFVLQDDYATTHATLEDALSHLLGVGNHNLSYGGEGYTVLDSVRSLRHLSMTAELREKYQYLNLGYEVILHVVETLTGKPIEDAHHKHIWGPLGMNSTYIDLKDAQNTDKVLAKGYTWDPLSKKQLDAPYARDFPLVGGGGVITSIKDFTAYLRGVIHKSLPLSDARHDELFKPRCIASPPSYEHMSTNLYALGWGVSSYRGRRLISHSGGIAGFASKLLFLPEQKWGIAILANSDLDGAFANEAVIMRMMNDFLQIPSNERQDIMPLLDKKMDGMVQEYLNVRKTLYPNVVKPREGVPVADGTNEVLHSDIRRLLDITIDLEHVSGEYFIAWVDTETSNVLVKSGLRAQFVIGPDGKVAKCGIQLDPISRSDDDRMMVWFTKVMVAVIIMFMFITITDVTNITDVTTITDVTLVNVVTAVTAVTAITNVVNGLWEADIKRKRAYGPVVRIGPNHLGLDGSIGWPEVYSHRKGDREEYSKLPGLFPGDEKSIIIAPRDVHRRERRQLGHAFSDSALMQQESTIGKYVDLLIERLTDRAKQNQLINMVEWFNFTTFDIIGDLAFSDSFHSLANNGYHPWVKSIFEAIRGASLRRVYQIYPIVGNIADFFNLVPASKTSLRIRGHAKEKTLARMKLGEQPVADFVAYMMRKTRDGSEGMSDAEILATAPVLVFAGSETTATALSGFCFYISKNPRVYDILADEIRGAFKTEADISFRSTAAIEYLQATIDEILRVYPPAAETPARVSPGDMIDGKYVPAGTRVSVYQWATFRNPNNFAEPNAFLPERWLTKSHPRYDERFDGDNRAVFKPFSHGSRDCIGKNLAQAEMRYIIARLLYRFDIELESGQDDWHEKQRTFVVWEKGPLNVRLRPRTV
;
A
#
# COMPACT_ATOMS: atom_id res chain seq x y z
N MET A 1 15.68 -4.66 -59.77
CA MET A 1 16.94 -5.11 -59.15
C MET A 1 16.78 -6.58 -58.82
N GLY A 2 16.99 -7.43 -59.82
CA GLY A 2 17.28 -8.85 -59.60
C GLY A 2 18.79 -9.02 -59.34
N ASP A 3 19.17 -10.22 -58.89
CA ASP A 3 20.55 -10.73 -58.74
C ASP A 3 21.33 -10.41 -57.45
N LEU A 4 20.78 -10.71 -56.26
CA LEU A 4 21.60 -10.93 -55.04
C LEU A 4 21.15 -12.08 -54.10
N CYS A 5 20.15 -12.90 -54.44
CA CYS A 5 19.63 -13.95 -53.54
C CYS A 5 20.03 -15.39 -53.92
N GLU A 6 21.16 -15.58 -54.58
CA GLU A 6 21.78 -16.90 -54.71
C GLU A 6 23.23 -16.81 -54.23
N ASN A 7 23.45 -17.03 -52.94
CA ASN A 7 24.75 -17.46 -52.43
C ASN A 7 24.52 -18.37 -51.22
N GLU A 8 25.16 -19.53 -51.30
CA GLU A 8 25.13 -20.73 -50.44
C GLU A 8 24.57 -20.50 -49.02
N GLY A 9 23.40 -21.11 -48.77
CA GLY A 9 22.62 -20.90 -47.56
C GLY A 9 23.34 -21.36 -46.29
N PHE A 10 23.54 -20.43 -45.36
CA PHE A 10 23.79 -20.71 -43.95
C PHE A 10 22.70 -21.66 -43.43
N LYS A 11 23.07 -22.93 -43.18
CA LYS A 11 22.13 -23.94 -42.69
C LYS A 11 22.09 -23.92 -41.16
N ALA A 12 20.87 -23.85 -40.62
CA ALA A 12 20.57 -24.12 -39.22
C ALA A 12 20.99 -25.54 -38.83
N GLY A 13 21.16 -25.79 -37.53
CA GLY A 13 21.41 -27.11 -36.96
C GLY A 13 22.89 -27.40 -36.73
N ARG A 14 23.66 -26.45 -36.19
CA ARG A 14 24.96 -26.78 -35.61
C ARG A 14 24.77 -27.77 -34.46
N SER A 15 25.57 -28.85 -34.45
CA SER A 15 25.57 -29.85 -33.38
C SER A 15 26.40 -29.44 -32.16
N GLN A 16 27.20 -28.38 -32.28
CA GLN A 16 28.07 -27.90 -31.21
C GLN A 16 27.38 -26.85 -30.35
N ASP A 17 27.65 -26.92 -29.05
CA ASP A 17 27.23 -25.92 -28.07
C ASP A 17 27.78 -24.53 -28.46
N PRO A 18 26.91 -23.52 -28.68
CA PRO A 18 27.33 -22.17 -29.02
C PRO A 18 28.05 -21.44 -27.86
N PHE A 19 27.94 -21.90 -26.61
CA PHE A 19 28.60 -21.30 -25.43
C PHE A 19 30.06 -21.73 -25.30
N THR A 20 30.90 -21.34 -26.25
CA THR A 20 32.36 -21.55 -26.22
C THR A 20 33.01 -20.76 -25.07
N ASP A 21 34.22 -21.16 -24.66
CA ASP A 21 34.95 -20.45 -23.59
C ASP A 21 35.26 -18.99 -23.96
N ASP A 22 35.47 -18.69 -25.25
CA ASP A 22 35.62 -17.33 -25.76
C ASP A 22 34.32 -16.52 -25.60
N LEU A 23 33.17 -17.11 -25.95
CA LEU A 23 31.88 -16.45 -25.77
C LEU A 23 31.54 -16.25 -24.29
N LYS A 24 31.81 -17.23 -23.44
CA LYS A 24 31.64 -17.11 -21.98
C LYS A 24 32.51 -15.98 -21.41
N SER A 25 33.76 -15.91 -21.83
CA SER A 25 34.68 -14.83 -21.44
C SER A 25 34.19 -13.46 -21.91
N PHE A 26 33.61 -13.38 -23.11
CA PHE A 26 32.97 -12.16 -23.62
C PHE A 26 31.74 -11.78 -22.79
N ILE A 27 30.87 -12.73 -22.45
CA ILE A 27 29.70 -12.50 -21.60
C ILE A 27 30.14 -11.98 -20.21
N ASP A 28 31.15 -12.61 -19.60
CA ASP A 28 31.72 -12.14 -18.32
C ASP A 28 32.34 -10.74 -18.42
N HIS A 29 32.89 -10.38 -19.58
CA HIS A 29 33.38 -9.02 -19.83
C HIS A 29 32.22 -8.03 -19.92
N VAL A 30 31.19 -8.33 -20.72
CA VAL A 30 29.98 -7.50 -20.87
C VAL A 30 29.28 -7.30 -19.52
N MET A 31 29.13 -8.37 -18.73
CA MET A 31 28.48 -8.29 -17.42
C MET A 31 29.23 -7.37 -16.46
N ARG A 32 30.56 -7.46 -16.43
CA ARG A 32 31.39 -6.57 -15.60
C ARG A 32 31.38 -5.12 -16.10
N HIS A 33 31.36 -4.93 -17.42
CA HIS A 33 31.34 -3.61 -18.05
C HIS A 33 30.03 -2.86 -17.78
N TYR A 34 28.89 -3.54 -17.91
CA TYR A 34 27.56 -2.95 -17.64
C TYR A 34 27.05 -3.18 -16.20
N HIS A 35 27.89 -3.70 -15.31
CA HIS A 35 27.57 -3.87 -13.89
C HIS A 35 26.28 -4.69 -13.60
N ILE A 36 25.98 -5.68 -14.44
CA ILE A 36 24.77 -6.49 -14.28
C ILE A 36 25.04 -7.75 -13.45
N PRO A 37 24.16 -8.11 -12.50
CA PRO A 37 24.38 -9.26 -11.63
C PRO A 37 24.23 -10.63 -12.31
N SER A 38 23.24 -10.80 -13.18
CA SER A 38 23.01 -12.06 -13.91
C SER A 38 22.55 -11.86 -15.35
N LEU A 39 22.86 -12.88 -16.17
CA LEU A 39 22.31 -13.09 -17.50
C LEU A 39 21.85 -14.53 -17.64
N ALA A 40 20.68 -14.74 -18.21
CA ALA A 40 20.19 -16.05 -18.61
C ALA A 40 19.90 -16.03 -20.11
N ILE A 41 20.52 -16.94 -20.87
CA ILE A 41 20.53 -16.94 -22.34
C ILE A 41 20.02 -18.28 -22.84
N GLY A 42 19.13 -18.24 -23.82
CA GLY A 42 18.65 -19.40 -24.55
C GLY A 42 18.72 -19.20 -26.05
N ILE A 43 19.09 -20.25 -26.78
CA ILE A 43 19.35 -20.20 -28.22
C ILE A 43 18.60 -21.34 -28.89
N ILE A 44 17.97 -21.02 -30.01
CA ILE A 44 17.42 -21.98 -30.97
C ILE A 44 18.35 -21.99 -32.17
N ASP A 45 18.87 -23.17 -32.55
CA ASP A 45 19.61 -23.37 -33.80
C ASP A 45 19.05 -24.60 -34.52
N GLY A 46 18.11 -24.36 -35.44
CA GLY A 46 17.35 -25.42 -36.09
C GLY A 46 16.53 -26.20 -35.07
N GLU A 47 16.79 -27.50 -34.95
CA GLU A 47 16.08 -28.36 -34.00
C GLU A 47 16.69 -28.36 -32.58
N GLN A 48 17.89 -27.80 -32.42
CA GLN A 48 18.58 -27.78 -31.13
C GLN A 48 18.18 -26.56 -30.29
N THR A 49 18.20 -26.76 -28.97
CA THR A 49 17.97 -25.72 -27.97
C THR A 49 19.12 -25.75 -26.97
N PHE A 50 19.72 -24.59 -26.70
CA PHE A 50 20.81 -24.45 -25.74
C PHE A 50 20.45 -23.36 -24.74
N THR A 51 20.74 -23.58 -23.47
CA THR A 51 20.53 -22.61 -22.39
C THR A 51 21.78 -22.51 -21.54
N ASN A 52 22.04 -21.31 -21.01
CA ASN A 52 23.13 -21.08 -20.07
C ASN A 52 22.84 -19.86 -19.20
N THR A 53 23.36 -19.86 -17.98
CA THR A 53 23.14 -18.81 -17.00
C THR A 53 24.44 -18.37 -16.35
N PHE A 54 24.58 -17.06 -16.15
CA PHE A 54 25.77 -16.41 -15.66
C PHE A 54 25.42 -15.53 -14.46
N GLY A 55 26.30 -15.49 -13.46
CA GLY A 55 26.18 -14.61 -12.30
C GLY A 55 25.13 -15.01 -11.27
N ASP A 56 24.60 -14.01 -10.57
CA ASP A 56 23.80 -14.17 -9.35
C ASP A 56 22.36 -13.68 -9.54
N ALA A 57 21.39 -14.57 -9.33
CA ALA A 57 19.97 -14.19 -9.23
C ALA A 57 19.73 -13.24 -8.04
N LYS A 58 20.50 -13.43 -6.96
CA LYS A 58 20.57 -12.57 -5.79
C LYS A 58 22.04 -12.39 -5.41
N VAL A 59 22.57 -11.18 -5.55
CA VAL A 59 24.00 -10.86 -5.35
C VAL A 59 24.50 -11.38 -4.01
N GLY A 60 25.54 -12.21 -4.05
CA GLY A 60 26.19 -12.77 -2.85
C GLY A 60 25.40 -13.85 -2.09
N ASP A 61 24.24 -14.26 -2.60
CA ASP A 61 23.35 -15.22 -1.95
C ASP A 61 23.03 -16.41 -2.87
N THR A 62 22.43 -16.16 -4.03
CA THR A 62 21.89 -17.21 -4.90
C THR A 62 22.36 -17.07 -6.35
N LYS A 63 23.00 -18.13 -6.89
CA LYS A 63 23.41 -18.22 -8.30
C LYS A 63 22.19 -18.30 -9.23
N ALA A 64 22.29 -17.66 -10.40
CA ALA A 64 21.29 -17.83 -11.45
C ALA A 64 21.35 -19.24 -12.04
N THR A 65 20.18 -19.79 -12.35
CA THR A 65 19.96 -21.10 -12.98
C THR A 65 18.96 -20.97 -14.11
N GLU A 66 18.85 -21.99 -14.96
CA GLU A 66 17.91 -22.01 -16.08
C GLU A 66 16.44 -21.90 -15.65
N ASP A 67 16.13 -22.28 -14.41
CA ASP A 67 14.81 -22.22 -13.79
C ASP A 67 14.58 -20.92 -12.97
N THR A 68 15.58 -20.03 -12.91
CA THR A 68 15.43 -18.74 -12.21
C THR A 68 14.40 -17.88 -12.93
N LEU A 69 13.49 -17.29 -12.17
CA LEU A 69 12.38 -16.47 -12.67
C LEU A 69 12.79 -15.00 -12.80
N TYR A 70 12.46 -14.39 -13.95
CA TYR A 70 12.68 -12.98 -14.27
C TYR A 70 11.39 -12.38 -14.83
N PHE A 71 11.19 -11.08 -14.63
CA PHE A 71 10.18 -10.34 -15.38
C PHE A 71 10.63 -10.20 -16.84
N ILE A 72 9.74 -10.46 -17.79
CA ILE A 72 10.03 -10.28 -19.23
C ILE A 72 9.51 -8.96 -19.79
N ALA A 73 8.85 -8.15 -18.96
CA ALA A 73 8.36 -6.82 -19.32
C ALA A 73 7.69 -6.85 -20.71
N SER A 74 7.97 -5.88 -21.57
CA SER A 74 7.26 -5.72 -22.84
C SER A 74 7.29 -6.89 -23.81
N CYS A 75 8.16 -7.90 -23.65
CA CYS A 75 8.04 -9.15 -24.41
C CYS A 75 6.71 -9.88 -24.13
N THR A 76 6.01 -9.58 -23.03
CA THR A 76 4.62 -10.05 -22.81
C THR A 76 3.69 -9.69 -23.97
N LYS A 77 3.91 -8.56 -24.65
CA LYS A 77 3.07 -8.13 -25.80
C LYS A 77 3.04 -9.14 -26.92
N SER A 78 4.15 -9.85 -27.17
CA SER A 78 4.19 -10.88 -28.20
C SER A 78 3.31 -12.08 -27.82
N MET A 79 3.29 -12.45 -26.54
CA MET A 79 2.40 -13.48 -26.00
C MET A 79 0.94 -13.03 -26.06
N THR A 80 0.63 -11.80 -25.68
CA THR A 80 -0.74 -11.23 -25.74
C THR A 80 -1.28 -11.23 -27.17
N ALA A 81 -0.47 -10.80 -28.14
CA ALA A 81 -0.85 -10.84 -29.56
C ALA A 81 -1.09 -12.28 -30.05
N THR A 82 -0.19 -13.20 -29.69
CA THR A 82 -0.31 -14.64 -30.02
C THR A 82 -1.59 -15.22 -29.45
N THR A 83 -1.88 -14.98 -28.17
CA THR A 83 -3.09 -15.47 -27.49
C THR A 83 -4.36 -14.93 -28.13
N LEU A 84 -4.44 -13.63 -28.44
CA LEU A 84 -5.61 -13.10 -29.14
C LEU A 84 -5.81 -13.80 -30.49
N LEU A 85 -4.75 -13.97 -31.30
CA LEU A 85 -4.89 -14.65 -32.59
C LEU A 85 -5.35 -16.10 -32.44
N SER A 86 -4.88 -16.84 -31.42
CA SER A 86 -5.33 -18.21 -31.15
C SER A 86 -6.79 -18.26 -30.69
N VAL A 87 -7.24 -17.28 -29.90
CA VAL A 87 -8.66 -17.15 -29.54
C VAL A 87 -9.50 -16.89 -30.78
N LEU A 88 -9.05 -16.01 -31.68
CA LEU A 88 -9.77 -15.74 -32.93
C LEU A 88 -9.78 -16.95 -33.88
N GLU A 89 -8.72 -17.76 -33.92
CA GLU A 89 -8.68 -19.03 -34.66
C GLU A 89 -9.75 -20.00 -34.12
N GLU A 90 -9.90 -20.11 -32.79
CA GLU A 90 -10.93 -20.97 -32.18
C GLU A 90 -12.37 -20.49 -32.44
N LEU A 91 -12.60 -19.18 -32.54
CA LEU A 91 -13.93 -18.62 -32.84
C LEU A 91 -14.36 -18.84 -34.30
N GLY A 92 -13.41 -19.08 -35.21
CA GLY A 92 -13.66 -19.37 -36.63
C GLY A 92 -14.06 -18.16 -37.49
N ASP A 93 -14.16 -18.39 -38.82
CA ASP A 93 -14.31 -17.34 -39.84
C ASP A 93 -15.74 -17.22 -40.42
N GLY A 94 -16.77 -17.32 -39.57
CA GLY A 94 -18.18 -17.11 -39.97
C GLY A 94 -18.56 -15.66 -40.36
N PRO A 95 -19.82 -15.40 -40.77
CA PRO A 95 -20.28 -14.06 -41.15
C PRO A 95 -20.15 -13.01 -40.03
N ASP A 96 -20.26 -13.45 -38.78
CA ASP A 96 -20.12 -12.65 -37.56
C ASP A 96 -18.72 -12.78 -36.92
N ALA A 97 -17.73 -13.28 -37.68
CA ALA A 97 -16.40 -13.54 -37.16
C ALA A 97 -15.70 -12.28 -36.66
N ILE A 98 -15.04 -12.42 -35.51
CA ILE A 98 -14.17 -11.39 -34.98
C ILE A 98 -12.82 -11.50 -35.68
N THR A 99 -12.41 -10.41 -36.33
CA THR A 99 -11.15 -10.32 -37.07
C THR A 99 -10.28 -9.20 -36.50
N LEU A 100 -9.03 -9.12 -36.93
CA LEU A 100 -8.15 -7.99 -36.62
C LEU A 100 -8.75 -6.63 -37.01
N LYS A 101 -9.69 -6.60 -37.96
CA LYS A 101 -10.39 -5.38 -38.41
C LYS A 101 -11.67 -5.08 -37.63
N THR A 102 -12.09 -5.96 -36.72
CA THR A 102 -13.25 -5.73 -35.85
C THR A 102 -13.00 -4.53 -34.95
N LYS A 103 -14.05 -3.71 -34.77
CA LYS A 103 -13.99 -2.51 -33.94
C LYS A 103 -13.88 -2.89 -32.47
N ILE A 104 -13.00 -2.23 -31.73
CA ILE A 104 -12.82 -2.53 -30.30
C ILE A 104 -14.11 -2.23 -29.54
N ALA A 105 -14.74 -1.08 -29.83
CA ALA A 105 -15.97 -0.64 -29.19
C ALA A 105 -17.17 -1.59 -29.38
N SER A 106 -17.16 -2.46 -30.41
CA SER A 106 -18.22 -3.46 -30.58
C SER A 106 -18.04 -4.69 -29.68
N ILE A 107 -16.85 -4.89 -29.13
CA ILE A 107 -16.55 -5.98 -28.18
C ILE A 107 -16.55 -5.44 -26.74
N VAL A 108 -15.94 -4.26 -26.55
CA VAL A 108 -15.78 -3.61 -25.25
C VAL A 108 -16.44 -2.22 -25.29
N PRO A 109 -17.71 -2.09 -24.86
CA PRO A 109 -18.43 -0.80 -24.90
C PRO A 109 -17.80 0.31 -24.05
N ASP A 110 -16.98 -0.06 -23.07
CA ASP A 110 -16.26 0.87 -22.20
C ASP A 110 -14.98 1.47 -22.83
N PHE A 111 -14.56 0.96 -24.01
CA PHE A 111 -13.45 1.52 -24.77
C PHE A 111 -13.87 2.84 -25.40
N VAL A 112 -13.29 3.93 -24.89
CA VAL A 112 -13.55 5.30 -25.36
C VAL A 112 -12.22 6.04 -25.42
N LEU A 113 -11.94 6.68 -26.54
CA LEU A 113 -10.81 7.61 -26.74
C LEU A 113 -11.34 9.05 -26.71
N GLN A 114 -10.43 10.03 -26.69
CA GLN A 114 -10.80 11.45 -26.69
C GLN A 114 -11.61 11.88 -27.93
N ASP A 115 -11.35 11.26 -29.08
CA ASP A 115 -12.05 11.50 -30.34
C ASP A 115 -13.11 10.42 -30.61
N ASP A 116 -14.30 10.86 -31.01
CA ASP A 116 -15.45 9.99 -31.32
C ASP A 116 -15.17 9.13 -32.56
N TYR A 117 -14.48 9.69 -33.57
CA TYR A 117 -14.12 8.93 -34.77
C TYR A 117 -13.15 7.81 -34.41
N ALA A 118 -12.06 8.13 -33.70
CA ALA A 118 -11.09 7.15 -33.22
C ALA A 118 -11.75 6.07 -32.36
N THR A 119 -12.64 6.45 -31.43
CA THR A 119 -13.39 5.52 -30.58
C THR A 119 -14.19 4.49 -31.38
N THR A 120 -14.90 4.95 -32.40
CA THR A 120 -15.81 4.11 -33.20
C THR A 120 -15.11 3.35 -34.34
N HIS A 121 -13.90 3.77 -34.73
CA HIS A 121 -13.20 3.21 -35.89
C HIS A 121 -11.93 2.43 -35.56
N ALA A 122 -11.39 2.55 -34.34
CA ALA A 122 -10.24 1.77 -33.87
C ALA A 122 -10.53 0.28 -33.87
N THR A 123 -9.57 -0.50 -34.33
CA THR A 123 -9.64 -1.95 -34.51
C THR A 123 -8.66 -2.68 -33.59
N LEU A 124 -8.84 -3.99 -33.43
CA LEU A 124 -7.88 -4.84 -32.70
C LEU A 124 -6.46 -4.72 -33.27
N GLU A 125 -6.33 -4.61 -34.60
CA GLU A 125 -5.04 -4.38 -35.28
C GLU A 125 -4.39 -3.06 -34.88
N ASP A 126 -5.19 -1.99 -34.76
CA ASP A 126 -4.67 -0.66 -34.42
C ASP A 126 -4.08 -0.64 -33.01
N ALA A 127 -4.73 -1.30 -32.05
CA ALA A 127 -4.24 -1.45 -30.69
C ALA A 127 -2.96 -2.32 -30.61
N LEU A 128 -2.96 -3.47 -31.29
CA LEU A 128 -1.80 -4.38 -31.37
C LEU A 128 -0.59 -3.79 -32.10
N SER A 129 -0.80 -2.77 -32.93
CA SER A 129 0.24 -2.17 -33.76
C SER A 129 0.67 -0.77 -33.29
N HIS A 130 0.22 -0.33 -32.11
CA HIS A 130 0.54 1.00 -31.56
C HIS A 130 0.09 2.17 -32.47
N LEU A 131 -1.11 2.05 -33.04
CA LEU A 131 -1.68 3.00 -34.02
C LEU A 131 -2.94 3.71 -33.54
N LEU A 132 -3.22 3.71 -32.23
CA LEU A 132 -4.40 4.38 -31.65
C LEU A 132 -4.32 5.92 -31.64
N GLY A 133 -3.16 6.52 -31.96
CA GLY A 133 -2.95 7.97 -31.91
C GLY A 133 -2.80 8.53 -30.49
N VAL A 134 -2.67 7.65 -29.49
CA VAL A 134 -2.49 7.99 -28.08
C VAL A 134 -1.01 7.81 -27.71
N GLY A 135 -0.42 8.82 -27.05
CA GLY A 135 0.96 8.79 -26.54
C GLY A 135 1.16 7.76 -25.43
N ASN A 136 2.37 7.64 -24.86
CA ASN A 136 2.70 6.49 -24.02
C ASN A 136 1.96 6.50 -22.67
N HIS A 137 1.83 7.67 -22.03
CA HIS A 137 1.04 7.88 -20.80
C HIS A 137 1.32 6.87 -19.67
N ASN A 138 2.57 6.43 -19.51
CA ASN A 138 2.97 5.43 -18.52
C ASN A 138 2.77 5.85 -17.05
N LEU A 139 2.48 7.13 -16.77
CA LEU A 139 2.14 7.61 -15.42
C LEU A 139 0.64 7.56 -15.11
N SER A 140 -0.19 7.13 -16.09
CA SER A 140 -1.66 7.15 -15.99
C SER A 140 -2.27 5.85 -15.48
N TYR A 141 -1.46 4.91 -15.00
CA TYR A 141 -1.95 3.70 -14.34
C TYR A 141 -2.49 4.01 -12.93
N GLY A 142 -3.52 3.30 -12.50
CA GLY A 142 -3.99 3.33 -11.12
C GLY A 142 -3.21 2.37 -10.21
N GLY A 143 -3.26 2.60 -8.90
CA GLY A 143 -2.60 1.79 -7.87
C GLY A 143 -3.43 0.59 -7.35
N GLU A 144 -3.20 0.18 -6.09
CA GLU A 144 -3.75 -1.08 -5.54
C GLU A 144 -5.29 -1.20 -5.68
N GLY A 145 -5.75 -2.27 -6.34
CA GLY A 145 -7.16 -2.54 -6.62
C GLY A 145 -7.69 -2.00 -7.96
N TYR A 146 -6.82 -1.42 -8.80
CA TYR A 146 -7.15 -1.00 -10.16
C TYR A 146 -7.31 -2.21 -11.10
N THR A 147 -8.44 -2.31 -11.79
CA THR A 147 -8.74 -3.44 -12.69
C THR A 147 -8.29 -3.16 -14.12
N VAL A 148 -8.17 -4.22 -14.94
CA VAL A 148 -7.93 -4.10 -16.38
C VAL A 148 -8.98 -3.20 -17.05
N LEU A 149 -10.25 -3.34 -16.67
CA LEU A 149 -11.33 -2.51 -17.19
C LEU A 149 -11.17 -1.04 -16.80
N ASP A 150 -10.62 -0.74 -15.61
CA ASP A 150 -10.31 0.64 -15.24
C ASP A 150 -9.21 1.22 -16.13
N SER A 151 -8.19 0.43 -16.50
CA SER A 151 -7.18 0.83 -17.51
C SER A 151 -7.82 1.16 -18.85
N VAL A 152 -8.76 0.33 -19.33
CA VAL A 152 -9.50 0.61 -20.57
C VAL A 152 -10.32 1.91 -20.45
N ARG A 153 -11.03 2.09 -19.33
CA ARG A 153 -11.85 3.28 -19.11
C ARG A 153 -11.02 4.56 -19.03
N SER A 154 -9.77 4.48 -18.56
CA SER A 154 -8.89 5.64 -18.42
C SER A 154 -8.53 6.31 -19.75
N LEU A 155 -8.51 5.55 -20.85
CA LEU A 155 -8.13 6.06 -22.18
C LEU A 155 -8.95 7.26 -22.64
N ARG A 156 -10.21 7.39 -22.17
CA ARG A 156 -11.10 8.52 -22.50
C ARG A 156 -10.62 9.86 -21.95
N HIS A 157 -9.68 9.82 -21.00
CA HIS A 157 -9.10 10.99 -20.36
C HIS A 157 -7.70 11.31 -20.87
N LEU A 158 -7.14 10.48 -21.76
CA LEU A 158 -5.80 10.66 -22.28
C LEU A 158 -5.84 11.40 -23.61
N SER A 159 -5.03 12.45 -23.70
CA SER A 159 -4.92 13.25 -24.92
C SER A 159 -4.36 12.41 -26.06
N MET A 160 -5.02 12.49 -27.20
CA MET A 160 -4.48 12.00 -28.47
C MET A 160 -3.45 13.00 -29.00
N THR A 161 -2.39 12.46 -29.58
CA THR A 161 -1.22 13.23 -30.03
C THR A 161 -0.93 13.03 -31.53
N ALA A 162 -1.77 12.21 -32.17
CA ALA A 162 -1.83 11.95 -33.59
C ALA A 162 -3.27 11.50 -33.94
N GLU A 163 -3.65 11.61 -35.19
CA GLU A 163 -4.87 10.96 -35.68
C GLU A 163 -4.73 9.43 -35.65
N LEU A 164 -5.86 8.71 -35.61
CA LEU A 164 -5.87 7.25 -35.68
C LEU A 164 -5.08 6.78 -36.93
N ARG A 165 -4.08 5.92 -36.72
CA ARG A 165 -3.16 5.36 -37.74
C ARG A 165 -2.15 6.35 -38.36
N GLU A 166 -2.06 7.59 -37.88
CA GLU A 166 -1.13 8.57 -38.47
C GLU A 166 0.34 8.15 -38.32
N LYS A 167 0.74 7.77 -37.10
CA LYS A 167 2.13 7.38 -36.78
C LYS A 167 2.19 6.35 -35.66
N TYR A 168 3.31 5.63 -35.59
CA TYR A 168 3.62 4.71 -34.51
C TYR A 168 3.81 5.46 -33.19
N GLN A 169 3.08 5.04 -32.15
CA GLN A 169 3.21 5.57 -30.79
C GLN A 169 3.13 4.47 -29.76
N TYR A 170 4.27 4.16 -29.14
CA TYR A 170 4.35 3.11 -28.12
C TYR A 170 3.37 3.40 -26.99
N LEU A 171 2.42 2.49 -26.78
CA LEU A 171 1.33 2.63 -25.81
C LEU A 171 1.07 1.29 -25.15
N ASN A 172 1.46 1.17 -23.88
CA ASN A 172 1.19 -0.03 -23.09
C ASN A 172 -0.30 -0.26 -22.83
N LEU A 173 -1.09 0.80 -22.57
CA LEU A 173 -2.54 0.69 -22.33
C LEU A 173 -3.32 0.10 -23.52
N GLY A 174 -2.78 0.19 -24.75
CA GLY A 174 -3.36 -0.48 -25.91
C GLY A 174 -3.36 -2.01 -25.77
N TYR A 175 -2.36 -2.57 -25.08
CA TYR A 175 -2.31 -4.01 -24.79
C TYR A 175 -3.18 -4.42 -23.60
N GLU A 176 -3.45 -3.51 -22.66
CA GLU A 176 -4.47 -3.75 -21.63
C GLU A 176 -5.88 -3.83 -22.25
N VAL A 177 -6.15 -3.04 -23.30
CA VAL A 177 -7.38 -3.17 -24.08
C VAL A 177 -7.47 -4.55 -24.75
N ILE A 178 -6.38 -5.03 -25.35
CA ILE A 178 -6.34 -6.36 -25.98
C ILE A 178 -6.53 -7.47 -24.95
N LEU A 179 -5.89 -7.35 -23.78
CA LEU A 179 -6.10 -8.26 -22.67
C LEU A 179 -7.59 -8.32 -22.31
N HIS A 180 -8.23 -7.16 -22.10
CA HIS A 180 -9.65 -7.12 -21.76
C HIS A 180 -10.55 -7.68 -22.86
N VAL A 181 -10.18 -7.50 -24.14
CA VAL A 181 -10.86 -8.14 -25.27
C VAL A 181 -10.77 -9.66 -25.13
N VAL A 182 -9.59 -10.22 -24.84
CA VAL A 182 -9.42 -11.67 -24.64
C VAL A 182 -10.28 -12.15 -23.47
N GLU A 183 -10.29 -11.44 -22.34
CA GLU A 183 -11.14 -11.79 -21.19
C GLU A 183 -12.63 -11.74 -21.55
N THR A 184 -13.04 -10.75 -22.34
CA THR A 184 -14.44 -10.59 -22.79
C THR A 184 -14.85 -11.73 -23.72
N LEU A 185 -13.98 -12.13 -24.65
CA LEU A 185 -14.28 -13.19 -25.62
C LEU A 185 -14.25 -14.59 -25.01
N THR A 186 -13.38 -14.81 -24.02
CA THR A 186 -13.19 -16.14 -23.40
C THR A 186 -14.01 -16.32 -22.12
N GLY A 187 -14.44 -15.23 -21.47
CA GLY A 187 -15.06 -15.24 -20.15
C GLY A 187 -14.10 -15.67 -19.03
N LYS A 188 -12.79 -15.66 -19.28
CA LYS A 188 -11.75 -16.13 -18.36
C LYS A 188 -10.65 -15.09 -18.18
N PRO A 189 -9.91 -15.11 -17.06
CA PRO A 189 -8.70 -14.29 -16.90
C PRO A 189 -7.67 -14.60 -17.99
N ILE A 190 -6.85 -13.60 -18.32
CA ILE A 190 -5.81 -13.74 -19.37
C ILE A 190 -4.82 -14.86 -19.10
N GLU A 191 -4.53 -15.18 -17.84
CA GLU A 191 -3.63 -16.26 -17.45
C GLU A 191 -4.10 -17.61 -17.96
N ASP A 192 -5.40 -17.90 -17.85
CA ASP A 192 -6.00 -19.11 -18.38
C ASP A 192 -5.86 -19.18 -19.91
N ALA A 193 -6.02 -18.04 -20.59
CA ALA A 193 -5.88 -17.96 -22.04
C ALA A 193 -4.42 -18.16 -22.47
N HIS A 194 -3.45 -17.55 -21.79
CA HIS A 194 -2.03 -17.83 -22.03
C HIS A 194 -1.69 -19.29 -21.76
N HIS A 195 -2.19 -19.86 -20.66
CA HIS A 195 -1.95 -21.27 -20.34
C HIS A 195 -2.51 -22.21 -21.40
N LYS A 196 -3.74 -21.96 -21.86
CA LYS A 196 -4.39 -22.77 -22.90
C LYS A 196 -3.66 -22.69 -24.25
N HIS A 197 -3.28 -21.48 -24.67
CA HIS A 197 -2.85 -21.24 -26.04
C HIS A 197 -1.33 -21.21 -26.23
N ILE A 198 -0.55 -20.99 -25.16
CA ILE A 198 0.90 -20.85 -25.24
C ILE A 198 1.58 -21.77 -24.22
N TRP A 199 1.36 -21.57 -22.93
CA TRP A 199 2.22 -22.19 -21.91
C TRP A 199 2.03 -23.71 -21.81
N GLY A 200 0.78 -24.19 -21.74
CA GLY A 200 0.46 -25.61 -21.70
C GLY A 200 0.96 -26.37 -22.94
N PRO A 201 0.64 -25.92 -24.18
CA PRO A 201 1.12 -26.56 -25.41
C PRO A 201 2.65 -26.62 -25.54
N LEU A 202 3.37 -25.65 -24.97
CA LEU A 202 4.83 -25.58 -25.02
C LEU A 202 5.53 -26.11 -23.77
N GLY A 203 4.77 -26.59 -22.76
CA GLY A 203 5.32 -27.12 -21.51
C GLY A 203 5.98 -26.08 -20.61
N MET A 204 5.55 -24.82 -20.69
CA MET A 204 6.09 -23.72 -19.89
C MET A 204 5.49 -23.71 -18.47
N ASN A 205 6.05 -24.56 -17.59
CA ASN A 205 5.50 -24.82 -16.24
C ASN A 205 6.04 -23.88 -15.15
N SER A 206 6.93 -22.95 -15.50
CA SER A 206 7.57 -21.97 -14.61
C SER A 206 7.36 -20.57 -15.17
N THR A 207 6.10 -20.27 -15.52
CA THR A 207 5.66 -19.00 -16.10
C THR A 207 4.40 -18.54 -15.38
N TYR A 208 4.35 -17.26 -14.99
CA TYR A 208 3.34 -16.68 -14.12
C TYR A 208 2.97 -15.28 -14.57
N ILE A 209 1.75 -14.84 -14.23
CA ILE A 209 1.35 -13.43 -14.30
C ILE A 209 1.40 -12.78 -12.91
N ASP A 210 0.93 -13.48 -11.87
CA ASP A 210 0.89 -12.93 -10.52
C ASP A 210 2.26 -13.10 -9.82
N LEU A 211 2.77 -12.00 -9.25
CA LEU A 211 4.03 -11.98 -8.54
C LEU A 211 4.01 -12.89 -7.30
N LYS A 212 2.89 -12.99 -6.58
CA LYS A 212 2.77 -13.87 -5.41
C LYS A 212 2.85 -15.33 -5.84
N ASP A 213 2.26 -15.68 -6.97
CA ASP A 213 2.35 -17.05 -7.49
C ASP A 213 3.80 -17.38 -7.87
N ALA A 214 4.51 -16.47 -8.52
CA ALA A 214 5.95 -16.63 -8.77
C ALA A 214 6.77 -16.75 -7.47
N GLN A 215 6.41 -16.00 -6.41
CA GLN A 215 7.07 -16.03 -5.10
C GLN A 215 6.76 -17.27 -4.25
N ASN A 216 5.60 -17.90 -4.47
CA ASN A 216 5.13 -19.05 -3.71
C ASN A 216 5.57 -20.40 -4.31
N THR A 217 6.49 -20.38 -5.27
CA THR A 217 7.04 -21.58 -5.90
C THR A 217 8.34 -22.03 -5.23
N ASP A 218 8.82 -23.21 -5.60
CA ASP A 218 10.16 -23.69 -5.23
C ASP A 218 11.28 -23.06 -6.07
N LYS A 219 10.93 -22.25 -7.08
CA LYS A 219 11.87 -21.60 -7.99
C LYS A 219 12.40 -20.29 -7.40
N VAL A 220 13.61 -19.93 -7.81
CA VAL A 220 14.24 -18.68 -7.38
C VAL A 220 13.70 -17.52 -8.22
N LEU A 221 12.98 -16.60 -7.60
CA LEU A 221 12.72 -15.28 -8.20
C LEU A 221 13.98 -14.41 -8.08
N ALA A 222 14.54 -13.98 -9.21
CA ALA A 222 15.68 -13.08 -9.23
C ALA A 222 15.32 -11.75 -8.54
N LYS A 223 16.26 -11.13 -7.86
CA LYS A 223 16.12 -9.76 -7.33
C LYS A 223 16.50 -8.78 -8.43
N GLY A 224 15.74 -7.71 -8.61
CA GLY A 224 16.04 -6.68 -9.61
C GLY A 224 17.08 -5.68 -9.09
N TYR A 225 17.94 -5.20 -9.98
CA TYR A 225 18.98 -4.21 -9.65
C TYR A 225 19.04 -3.11 -10.71
N THR A 226 19.60 -1.97 -10.33
CA THR A 226 19.88 -0.87 -11.26
C THR A 226 21.26 -0.31 -10.98
N TRP A 227 22.01 0.06 -12.03
CA TRP A 227 23.30 0.71 -11.85
C TRP A 227 23.12 2.23 -11.89
N ASP A 228 23.55 2.90 -10.83
CA ASP A 228 23.61 4.37 -10.80
C ASP A 228 25.00 4.83 -11.28
N PRO A 229 25.11 5.41 -12.48
CA PRO A 229 26.39 5.87 -13.03
C PRO A 229 26.96 7.09 -12.29
N LEU A 230 26.13 7.85 -11.56
CA LEU A 230 26.58 9.05 -10.83
C LEU A 230 27.23 8.66 -9.50
N SER A 231 26.56 7.84 -8.69
CA SER A 231 27.14 7.34 -7.44
C SER A 231 28.09 6.17 -7.64
N LYS A 232 28.12 5.57 -8.85
CA LYS A 232 28.86 4.35 -9.19
C LYS A 232 28.53 3.20 -8.25
N LYS A 233 27.25 3.02 -7.98
CA LYS A 233 26.74 1.98 -7.09
C LYS A 233 25.61 1.22 -7.76
N GLN A 234 25.57 -0.07 -7.47
CA GLN A 234 24.41 -0.89 -7.75
C GLN A 234 23.38 -0.67 -6.65
N LEU A 235 22.13 -0.44 -7.06
CA LEU A 235 21.00 -0.21 -6.18
C LEU A 235 19.98 -1.33 -6.35
N ASP A 236 19.28 -1.65 -5.27
CA ASP A 236 18.15 -2.58 -5.31
C ASP A 236 16.99 -1.93 -6.05
N ALA A 237 16.40 -2.64 -7.02
CA ALA A 237 15.16 -2.23 -7.66
C ALA A 237 13.98 -3.00 -7.05
N PRO A 238 12.87 -2.32 -6.72
CA PRO A 238 11.68 -3.00 -6.23
C PRO A 238 11.07 -3.88 -7.32
N TYR A 239 10.43 -4.98 -6.93
CA TYR A 239 9.55 -5.70 -7.84
C TYR A 239 8.41 -4.78 -8.28
N ALA A 240 8.02 -4.86 -9.55
CA ALA A 240 6.83 -4.16 -10.02
C ALA A 240 5.60 -4.69 -9.26
N ARG A 241 5.05 -3.89 -8.35
CA ARG A 241 3.99 -4.31 -7.40
C ARG A 241 2.60 -3.76 -7.71
N ASP A 242 2.48 -2.70 -8.52
CA ASP A 242 1.33 -1.80 -8.36
C ASP A 242 0.58 -1.44 -9.64
N PHE A 243 0.71 -2.20 -10.72
CA PHE A 243 0.05 -1.87 -12.00
C PHE A 243 -0.61 -3.08 -12.65
N PRO A 244 -1.83 -2.95 -13.21
CA PRO A 244 -2.35 -3.88 -14.19
C PRO A 244 -1.63 -3.62 -15.52
N LEU A 245 -0.35 -3.97 -15.54
CA LEU A 245 0.50 -4.04 -16.73
C LEU A 245 0.56 -5.49 -17.22
N VAL A 246 -0.47 -6.28 -16.92
CA VAL A 246 -0.49 -7.72 -17.19
C VAL A 246 -0.42 -7.98 -18.70
N GLY A 247 -1.15 -7.22 -19.51
CA GLY A 247 -1.22 -7.41 -20.96
C GLY A 247 -0.01 -6.84 -21.69
N GLY A 248 0.62 -5.81 -21.10
CA GLY A 248 1.74 -5.09 -21.68
C GLY A 248 3.12 -5.48 -21.13
N GLY A 249 3.24 -6.11 -19.96
CA GLY A 249 4.54 -6.30 -19.30
C GLY A 249 4.61 -7.14 -18.02
N GLY A 250 3.59 -7.92 -17.70
CA GLY A 250 3.46 -8.57 -16.39
C GLY A 250 4.00 -10.01 -16.29
N VAL A 251 4.40 -10.65 -17.40
CA VAL A 251 4.80 -12.07 -17.35
C VAL A 251 6.15 -12.23 -16.64
N ILE A 252 6.20 -13.21 -15.75
CA ILE A 252 7.39 -13.69 -15.04
C ILE A 252 7.67 -15.10 -15.52
N THR A 253 8.89 -15.39 -15.96
CA THR A 253 9.22 -16.71 -16.53
C THR A 253 10.69 -17.06 -16.32
N SER A 254 11.03 -18.32 -16.56
CA SER A 254 12.40 -18.82 -16.62
C SER A 254 12.98 -18.73 -18.04
N ILE A 255 14.31 -18.72 -18.19
CA ILE A 255 14.92 -18.72 -19.53
C ILE A 255 14.56 -19.99 -20.30
N LYS A 256 14.40 -21.12 -19.60
CA LYS A 256 14.00 -22.39 -20.19
C LYS A 256 12.63 -22.30 -20.85
N ASP A 257 11.63 -21.80 -20.13
CA ASP A 257 10.28 -21.61 -20.64
C ASP A 257 10.24 -20.54 -21.74
N PHE A 258 10.96 -19.44 -21.57
CA PHE A 258 10.98 -18.36 -22.55
C PHE A 258 11.62 -18.79 -23.87
N THR A 259 12.61 -19.69 -23.80
CA THR A 259 13.22 -20.30 -24.98
C THR A 259 12.29 -21.31 -25.64
N ALA A 260 11.47 -22.04 -24.87
CA ALA A 260 10.42 -22.89 -25.40
C ALA A 260 9.36 -22.07 -26.17
N TYR A 261 8.97 -20.90 -25.64
CA TYR A 261 8.12 -19.94 -26.37
C TYR A 261 8.74 -19.52 -27.70
N LEU A 262 10.00 -19.06 -27.68
CA LEU A 262 10.71 -18.65 -28.88
C LEU A 262 10.80 -19.79 -29.91
N ARG A 263 11.09 -21.02 -29.46
CA ARG A 263 11.09 -22.21 -30.30
C ARG A 263 9.74 -22.45 -30.96
N GLY A 264 8.67 -22.38 -30.17
CA GLY A 264 7.31 -22.61 -30.69
C GLY A 264 6.88 -21.56 -31.71
N VAL A 265 7.33 -20.32 -31.53
CA VAL A 265 7.15 -19.26 -32.53
C VAL A 265 7.96 -19.55 -33.81
N ILE A 266 9.24 -19.88 -33.72
CA ILE A 266 10.11 -20.15 -34.89
C ILE A 266 9.60 -21.35 -35.70
N HIS A 267 9.16 -22.42 -35.01
CA HIS A 267 8.74 -23.68 -35.63
C HIS A 267 7.24 -23.80 -35.88
N LYS A 268 6.47 -22.73 -35.64
CA LYS A 268 5.01 -22.70 -35.82
C LYS A 268 4.28 -23.82 -35.06
N SER A 269 4.72 -24.15 -33.85
CA SER A 269 4.12 -25.23 -33.04
C SER A 269 3.00 -24.77 -32.09
N LEU A 270 2.64 -23.49 -32.16
CA LEU A 270 1.51 -22.91 -31.44
C LEU A 270 0.19 -23.28 -32.15
N PRO A 271 -0.96 -23.25 -31.44
CA PRO A 271 -2.27 -23.53 -32.02
C PRO A 271 -2.75 -22.35 -32.88
N LEU A 272 -2.09 -22.16 -34.02
CA LEU A 272 -2.37 -21.13 -35.03
C LEU A 272 -2.23 -21.77 -36.41
N SER A 273 -3.11 -21.42 -37.34
CA SER A 273 -2.86 -21.70 -38.76
C SER A 273 -1.62 -20.94 -39.24
N ASP A 274 -0.98 -21.44 -40.31
CA ASP A 274 0.17 -20.75 -40.93
C ASP A 274 -0.15 -19.30 -41.29
N ALA A 275 -1.38 -19.05 -41.77
CA ALA A 275 -1.85 -17.72 -42.12
C ALA A 275 -1.95 -16.80 -40.89
N ARG A 276 -2.53 -17.26 -39.77
CA ARG A 276 -2.59 -16.47 -38.54
C ARG A 276 -1.20 -16.28 -37.91
N HIS A 277 -0.33 -17.28 -37.99
CA HIS A 277 1.06 -17.17 -37.55
C HIS A 277 1.82 -16.09 -38.33
N ASP A 278 1.68 -16.05 -39.66
CA ASP A 278 2.34 -15.06 -40.51
C ASP A 278 1.83 -13.63 -40.24
N GLU A 279 0.59 -13.46 -39.80
CA GLU A 279 0.04 -12.14 -39.42
C GLU A 279 0.76 -11.50 -38.22
N LEU A 280 1.37 -12.28 -37.32
CA LEU A 280 2.17 -11.75 -36.20
C LEU A 280 3.34 -10.89 -36.66
N PHE A 281 3.92 -11.21 -37.82
CA PHE A 281 5.16 -10.62 -38.33
C PHE A 281 4.96 -9.74 -39.56
N LYS A 282 3.72 -9.57 -40.01
CA LYS A 282 3.42 -8.72 -41.15
C LYS A 282 3.50 -7.25 -40.70
N PRO A 283 4.36 -6.42 -41.30
CA PRO A 283 4.52 -5.03 -40.87
C PRO A 283 3.23 -4.20 -41.02
N ARG A 284 2.99 -3.27 -40.10
CA ARG A 284 1.85 -2.35 -40.10
C ARG A 284 2.26 -0.89 -40.12
N CYS A 285 3.39 -0.56 -39.51
CA CYS A 285 3.87 0.82 -39.44
C CYS A 285 5.39 0.86 -39.32
N ILE A 286 5.95 2.04 -39.59
CA ILE A 286 7.36 2.35 -39.36
C ILE A 286 7.51 2.76 -37.90
N ALA A 287 8.37 2.06 -37.15
CA ALA A 287 8.60 2.35 -35.74
C ALA A 287 9.79 3.29 -35.55
N SER A 288 10.91 3.01 -36.22
CA SER A 288 12.14 3.81 -36.10
C SER A 288 13.11 3.58 -37.26
N PRO A 289 14.07 4.49 -37.47
CA PRO A 289 15.21 4.25 -38.35
C PRO A 289 16.03 3.01 -37.95
N PRO A 290 16.93 2.51 -38.82
CA PRO A 290 17.83 1.41 -38.48
C PRO A 290 18.65 1.67 -37.21
N SER A 291 18.76 0.65 -36.35
CA SER A 291 19.50 0.76 -35.09
C SER A 291 21.01 0.70 -35.24
N TYR A 292 21.49 -0.07 -36.22
CA TYR A 292 22.88 -0.43 -36.45
C TYR A 292 23.20 -0.49 -37.95
N GLU A 293 24.50 -0.56 -38.27
CA GLU A 293 24.92 -0.77 -39.66
C GLU A 293 24.37 -2.08 -40.22
N HIS A 294 24.07 -2.06 -41.51
CA HIS A 294 23.46 -3.18 -42.24
C HIS A 294 22.08 -3.63 -41.74
N MET A 295 21.44 -2.88 -40.84
CA MET A 295 20.03 -3.06 -40.55
C MET A 295 19.15 -2.23 -41.48
N SER A 296 17.94 -2.72 -41.78
CA SER A 296 16.90 -1.89 -42.39
C SER A 296 16.13 -1.10 -41.34
N THR A 297 15.25 -0.21 -41.81
CA THR A 297 14.26 0.47 -40.98
C THR A 297 13.50 -0.55 -40.13
N ASN A 298 13.29 -0.20 -38.86
CA ASN A 298 12.51 -1.00 -37.94
C ASN A 298 11.03 -0.73 -38.17
N LEU A 299 10.29 -1.78 -38.49
CA LEU A 299 8.85 -1.79 -38.64
C LEU A 299 8.21 -2.45 -37.42
N TYR A 300 6.95 -2.18 -37.17
CA TYR A 300 6.18 -2.84 -36.11
C TYR A 300 5.03 -3.65 -36.71
N ALA A 301 4.80 -4.83 -36.14
CA ALA A 301 3.72 -5.75 -36.45
C ALA A 301 2.87 -5.97 -35.18
N LEU A 302 2.33 -7.17 -34.97
CA LEU A 302 1.46 -7.44 -33.81
C LEU A 302 2.30 -7.90 -32.61
N GLY A 303 2.77 -6.94 -31.80
CA GLY A 303 3.65 -7.26 -30.66
C GLY A 303 5.04 -7.72 -31.05
N TRP A 304 5.50 -7.39 -32.27
CA TRP A 304 6.81 -7.73 -32.80
C TRP A 304 7.40 -6.58 -33.61
N GLY A 305 8.69 -6.33 -33.43
CA GLY A 305 9.51 -5.53 -34.34
C GLY A 305 9.98 -6.38 -35.52
N VAL A 306 9.95 -5.80 -36.71
CA VAL A 306 10.34 -6.44 -37.97
C VAL A 306 11.37 -5.57 -38.66
N SER A 307 12.53 -6.11 -38.95
CA SER A 307 13.57 -5.44 -39.71
C SER A 307 14.32 -6.46 -40.56
N SER A 308 15.49 -6.08 -41.06
CA SER A 308 16.43 -7.00 -41.66
C SER A 308 17.84 -6.67 -41.18
N TYR A 309 18.70 -7.68 -41.15
CA TYR A 309 20.13 -7.50 -40.91
C TYR A 309 20.90 -8.21 -42.03
N ARG A 310 21.71 -7.44 -42.76
CA ARG A 310 22.44 -7.91 -43.97
C ARG A 310 21.53 -8.64 -44.96
N GLY A 311 20.33 -8.09 -45.19
CA GLY A 311 19.34 -8.62 -46.14
C GLY A 311 18.52 -9.80 -45.63
N ARG A 312 18.73 -10.27 -44.39
CA ARG A 312 17.95 -11.36 -43.78
C ARG A 312 16.86 -10.79 -42.90
N ARG A 313 15.63 -11.32 -43.00
CA ARG A 313 14.51 -10.87 -42.18
C ARG A 313 14.81 -11.15 -40.71
N LEU A 314 14.61 -10.14 -39.88
CA LEU A 314 14.91 -10.16 -38.45
C LEU A 314 13.64 -9.79 -37.69
N ILE A 315 13.22 -10.66 -36.77
CA ILE A 315 12.08 -10.42 -35.89
C ILE A 315 12.62 -10.27 -34.48
N SER A 316 12.13 -9.28 -33.74
CA SER A 316 12.55 -9.09 -32.35
C SER A 316 11.52 -8.37 -31.50
N HIS A 317 11.63 -8.51 -30.19
CA HIS A 317 10.95 -7.67 -29.22
C HIS A 317 11.79 -7.56 -27.96
N SER A 318 11.83 -6.39 -27.35
CA SER A 318 12.59 -6.12 -26.12
C SER A 318 11.66 -5.66 -25.00
N GLY A 319 11.95 -6.12 -23.79
CA GLY A 319 11.28 -5.69 -22.57
C GLY A 319 12.25 -5.01 -21.61
N GLY A 320 11.75 -3.98 -20.93
CA GLY A 320 12.41 -3.37 -19.79
C GLY A 320 11.37 -2.98 -18.74
N ILE A 321 11.67 -3.29 -17.49
CA ILE A 321 10.93 -2.84 -16.31
C ILE A 321 11.95 -2.61 -15.18
N ALA A 322 11.56 -1.93 -14.11
CA ALA A 322 12.45 -1.67 -12.98
C ALA A 322 13.19 -2.94 -12.54
N GLY A 323 14.52 -2.92 -12.61
CA GLY A 323 15.36 -4.04 -12.22
C GLY A 323 15.49 -5.21 -13.21
N PHE A 324 14.84 -5.18 -14.38
CA PHE A 324 14.85 -6.30 -15.32
C PHE A 324 14.84 -5.87 -16.78
N ALA A 325 15.55 -6.64 -17.62
CA ALA A 325 15.54 -6.49 -19.07
C ALA A 325 15.45 -7.84 -19.75
N SER A 326 14.76 -7.88 -20.88
CA SER A 326 14.55 -9.08 -21.68
C SER A 326 14.64 -8.75 -23.18
N LYS A 327 15.02 -9.73 -23.98
CA LYS A 327 14.91 -9.62 -25.44
C LYS A 327 14.71 -10.98 -26.09
N LEU A 328 13.83 -11.01 -27.09
CA LEU A 328 13.70 -12.08 -28.08
C LEU A 328 14.18 -11.54 -29.43
N LEU A 329 14.93 -12.34 -30.17
CA LEU A 329 15.32 -12.04 -31.54
C LEU A 329 15.50 -13.33 -32.34
N PHE A 330 15.01 -13.37 -33.57
CA PHE A 330 15.16 -14.54 -34.43
C PHE A 330 15.16 -14.22 -35.92
N LEU A 331 15.78 -15.12 -36.67
CA LEU A 331 15.90 -15.18 -38.12
C LEU A 331 15.03 -16.34 -38.63
N PRO A 332 13.77 -16.09 -39.04
CA PRO A 332 12.81 -17.16 -39.32
C PRO A 332 13.29 -18.10 -40.42
N GLU A 333 13.87 -17.59 -41.51
CA GLU A 333 14.35 -18.41 -42.63
C GLU A 333 15.56 -19.28 -42.26
N GLN A 334 16.30 -18.89 -41.21
CA GLN A 334 17.43 -19.66 -40.69
C GLN A 334 17.05 -20.52 -39.49
N LYS A 335 15.78 -20.52 -39.04
CA LYS A 335 15.33 -21.20 -37.82
C LYS A 335 16.29 -20.98 -36.64
N TRP A 336 16.83 -19.77 -36.53
CA TRP A 336 17.77 -19.41 -35.48
C TRP A 336 17.19 -18.29 -34.64
N GLY A 337 17.36 -18.34 -33.33
CA GLY A 337 16.90 -17.29 -32.44
C GLY A 337 17.59 -17.32 -31.09
N ILE A 338 17.42 -16.21 -30.36
CA ILE A 338 17.97 -15.99 -29.04
C ILE A 338 16.92 -15.34 -28.13
N ALA A 339 16.81 -15.88 -26.92
CA ALA A 339 16.12 -15.31 -25.78
C ALA A 339 17.17 -14.94 -24.73
N ILE A 340 17.04 -13.77 -24.10
CA ILE A 340 17.96 -13.33 -23.07
C ILE A 340 17.22 -12.55 -21.98
N LEU A 341 17.59 -12.80 -20.72
CA LEU A 341 17.02 -12.20 -19.51
C LEU A 341 18.14 -11.67 -18.63
N ALA A 342 17.95 -10.49 -18.06
CA ALA A 342 18.87 -9.84 -17.12
C ALA A 342 18.10 -9.36 -15.89
N ASN A 343 18.69 -9.47 -14.70
CA ASN A 343 18.19 -8.83 -13.48
C ASN A 343 18.79 -7.43 -13.27
N SER A 344 18.90 -6.69 -14.38
CA SER A 344 19.21 -5.26 -14.40
C SER A 344 18.36 -4.58 -15.46
N ASP A 345 18.00 -3.31 -15.27
CA ASP A 345 17.13 -2.57 -16.20
C ASP A 345 17.87 -2.06 -17.45
N LEU A 346 18.19 -0.77 -17.55
CA LEU A 346 18.75 -0.16 -18.77
C LEU A 346 20.11 -0.78 -19.12
N ASP A 347 20.97 -0.98 -18.13
CA ASP A 347 22.28 -1.62 -18.31
C ASP A 347 22.14 -3.08 -18.76
N GLY A 348 21.11 -3.77 -18.26
CA GLY A 348 20.74 -5.12 -18.70
C GLY A 348 20.31 -5.14 -20.16
N ALA A 349 19.53 -4.15 -20.61
CA ALA A 349 19.13 -4.03 -22.01
C ALA A 349 20.33 -3.83 -22.95
N PHE A 350 21.33 -3.03 -22.55
CA PHE A 350 22.54 -2.83 -23.34
C PHE A 350 23.43 -4.06 -23.37
N ALA A 351 23.59 -4.75 -22.24
CA ALA A 351 24.26 -6.04 -22.20
C ALA A 351 23.58 -7.08 -23.09
N ASN A 352 22.24 -7.11 -23.10
CA ASN A 352 21.48 -7.99 -23.98
C ASN A 352 21.79 -7.71 -25.46
N GLU A 353 21.83 -6.45 -25.87
CA GLU A 353 22.21 -6.06 -27.25
C GLU A 353 23.65 -6.49 -27.59
N ALA A 354 24.61 -6.23 -26.70
CA ALA A 354 26.02 -6.63 -26.84
C ALA A 354 26.17 -8.12 -27.14
N VAL A 355 25.53 -8.95 -26.33
CA VAL A 355 25.59 -10.40 -26.43
C VAL A 355 24.85 -10.89 -27.68
N ILE A 356 23.64 -10.38 -27.96
CA ILE A 356 22.85 -10.80 -29.11
C ILE A 356 23.57 -10.51 -30.43
N MET A 357 24.12 -9.30 -30.61
CA MET A 357 24.81 -8.97 -31.86
C MET A 357 26.08 -9.80 -32.04
N ARG A 358 26.83 -10.05 -30.96
CA ARG A 358 28.00 -10.94 -31.00
C ARG A 358 27.59 -12.34 -31.48
N MET A 359 26.57 -12.93 -30.86
CA MET A 359 26.11 -14.28 -31.17
C MET A 359 25.46 -14.39 -32.54
N MET A 360 24.70 -13.38 -32.98
CA MET A 360 24.15 -13.34 -34.33
C MET A 360 25.26 -13.23 -35.39
N ASN A 361 26.31 -12.45 -35.15
CA ASN A 361 27.47 -12.38 -36.04
C ASN A 361 28.27 -13.69 -36.07
N ASP A 362 28.42 -14.38 -34.94
CA ASP A 362 29.01 -15.73 -34.88
C ASP A 362 28.13 -16.76 -35.59
N PHE A 363 26.80 -16.62 -35.47
CA PHE A 363 25.86 -17.46 -36.19
C PHE A 363 26.00 -17.28 -37.71
N LEU A 364 25.99 -16.03 -38.17
CA LEU A 364 26.13 -15.67 -39.58
C LEU A 364 27.59 -15.75 -40.08
N GLN A 365 28.53 -16.19 -39.23
CA GLN A 365 29.96 -16.30 -39.52
C GLN A 365 30.55 -15.02 -40.15
N ILE A 366 30.12 -13.86 -39.68
CA ILE A 366 30.60 -12.58 -40.18
C ILE A 366 32.07 -12.44 -39.77
N PRO A 367 33.00 -12.14 -40.71
CA PRO A 367 34.41 -11.92 -40.39
C PRO A 367 34.58 -10.80 -39.37
N SER A 368 35.52 -10.94 -38.42
CA SER A 368 35.70 -9.98 -37.32
C SER A 368 35.97 -8.54 -37.79
N ASN A 369 36.66 -8.36 -38.90
CA ASN A 369 36.95 -7.07 -39.53
C ASN A 369 35.73 -6.42 -40.21
N GLU A 370 34.64 -7.16 -40.41
CA GLU A 370 33.37 -6.64 -40.97
C GLU A 370 32.31 -6.40 -39.90
N ARG A 371 32.59 -6.74 -38.64
CA ARG A 371 31.64 -6.55 -37.54
C ARG A 371 31.72 -5.11 -37.06
N GLN A 372 30.55 -4.49 -36.91
CA GLN A 372 30.43 -3.25 -36.15
C GLN A 372 30.64 -3.57 -34.67
N ASP A 373 31.58 -2.91 -34.02
CA ASP A 373 31.72 -2.98 -32.56
C ASP A 373 30.62 -2.15 -31.92
N ILE A 374 29.65 -2.83 -31.32
CA ILE A 374 28.46 -2.18 -30.79
C ILE A 374 28.64 -1.67 -29.36
N MET A 375 29.59 -2.19 -28.58
CA MET A 375 29.77 -1.75 -27.20
C MET A 375 30.12 -0.25 -27.12
N PRO A 376 31.07 0.29 -27.91
CA PRO A 376 31.32 1.73 -27.95
C PRO A 376 30.11 2.57 -28.37
N LEU A 377 29.23 2.02 -29.22
CA LEU A 377 27.99 2.71 -29.63
C LEU A 377 26.97 2.74 -28.50
N LEU A 378 26.84 1.65 -27.75
CA LEU A 378 26.00 1.55 -26.57
C LEU A 378 26.53 2.44 -25.44
N ASP A 379 27.83 2.44 -25.20
CA ASP A 379 28.49 3.31 -24.22
C ASP A 379 28.26 4.78 -24.58
N LYS A 380 28.41 5.15 -25.86
CA LYS A 380 28.11 6.51 -26.32
C LYS A 380 26.63 6.87 -26.13
N LYS A 381 25.70 5.92 -26.29
CA LYS A 381 24.27 6.15 -26.00
C LYS A 381 24.06 6.35 -24.50
N MET A 382 24.68 5.53 -23.65
CA MET A 382 24.62 5.65 -22.19
C MET A 382 25.17 7.01 -21.74
N ASP A 383 26.37 7.36 -22.20
CA ASP A 383 27.00 8.65 -21.91
C ASP A 383 26.13 9.80 -22.40
N GLY A 384 25.51 9.66 -23.58
CA GLY A 384 24.54 10.61 -24.10
C GLY A 384 23.37 10.85 -23.14
N MET A 385 22.79 9.78 -22.61
CA MET A 385 21.70 9.85 -21.61
C MET A 385 22.17 10.48 -20.30
N VAL A 386 23.35 10.13 -19.80
CA VAL A 386 23.97 10.73 -18.61
C VAL A 386 24.20 12.23 -18.83
N GLN A 387 24.79 12.61 -19.96
CA GLN A 387 25.05 14.01 -20.28
C GLN A 387 23.76 14.79 -20.48
N GLU A 388 22.73 14.18 -21.06
CA GLU A 388 21.42 14.78 -21.20
C GLU A 388 20.79 15.04 -19.83
N TYR A 389 20.88 14.08 -18.90
CA TYR A 389 20.43 14.24 -17.51
C TYR A 389 21.19 15.38 -16.80
N LEU A 390 22.52 15.39 -16.89
CA LEU A 390 23.36 16.43 -16.27
C LEU A 390 23.14 17.83 -16.89
N ASN A 391 22.69 17.90 -18.14
CA ASN A 391 22.46 19.14 -18.88
C ASN A 391 20.97 19.39 -19.18
N VAL A 392 20.05 18.79 -18.40
CA VAL A 392 18.61 18.78 -18.69
C VAL A 392 18.03 20.17 -18.98
N ARG A 393 18.54 21.21 -18.30
CA ARG A 393 18.13 22.61 -18.53
C ARG A 393 18.40 23.07 -19.95
N LYS A 394 19.59 22.77 -20.48
CA LYS A 394 19.98 23.13 -21.84
C LYS A 394 19.23 22.28 -22.87
N THR A 395 18.92 21.03 -22.52
CA THR A 395 18.16 20.12 -23.40
C THR A 395 16.71 20.55 -23.54
N LEU A 396 16.02 20.82 -22.42
CA LEU A 396 14.61 21.21 -22.43
C LEU A 396 14.39 22.66 -22.86
N TYR A 397 15.37 23.54 -22.66
CA TYR A 397 15.26 24.98 -22.95
C TYR A 397 16.48 25.54 -23.70
N PRO A 398 16.78 25.04 -24.91
CA PRO A 398 18.02 25.37 -25.63
C PRO A 398 18.12 26.86 -26.03
N ASN A 399 16.99 27.55 -26.14
CA ASN A 399 16.90 28.94 -26.61
C ASN A 399 16.89 29.99 -25.48
N VAL A 400 16.97 29.56 -24.21
CA VAL A 400 16.93 30.45 -23.04
C VAL A 400 18.37 30.85 -22.65
N VAL A 401 18.89 31.91 -23.28
CA VAL A 401 20.31 32.34 -23.15
C VAL A 401 20.55 33.35 -22.02
N LYS A 402 19.53 34.11 -21.60
CA LYS A 402 19.59 35.05 -20.45
C LYS A 402 18.42 34.83 -19.51
N PRO A 403 18.64 34.73 -18.18
CA PRO A 403 17.55 34.79 -17.21
C PRO A 403 16.85 36.14 -17.37
N ARG A 404 15.54 36.13 -17.65
CA ARG A 404 14.71 37.29 -17.30
C ARG A 404 14.50 37.21 -15.79
N GLU A 405 14.59 38.34 -15.08
CA GLU A 405 14.22 38.38 -13.65
C GLU A 405 12.82 37.76 -13.51
N GLY A 406 12.73 36.75 -12.64
CA GLY A 406 11.51 35.98 -12.46
C GLY A 406 10.41 36.86 -11.88
N VAL A 407 9.17 36.57 -12.27
CA VAL A 407 8.02 37.00 -11.46
C VAL A 407 8.16 36.28 -10.11
N PRO A 408 8.13 36.97 -8.96
CA PRO A 408 8.17 36.31 -7.66
C PRO A 408 7.02 35.32 -7.58
N VAL A 409 7.33 34.02 -7.60
CA VAL A 409 6.39 32.99 -7.16
C VAL A 409 6.35 33.17 -5.66
N ALA A 410 5.30 33.84 -5.15
CA ALA A 410 5.16 34.16 -3.74
C ALA A 410 5.48 32.92 -2.86
N ASP A 411 6.23 33.13 -1.77
CA ASP A 411 6.52 32.11 -0.76
C ASP A 411 5.21 31.47 -0.28
N GLY A 412 4.88 30.29 -0.81
CA GLY A 412 3.56 29.69 -0.63
C GLY A 412 3.19 28.62 -1.67
N THR A 413 4.08 27.68 -1.96
CA THR A 413 3.80 26.54 -2.86
C THR A 413 3.12 25.37 -2.13
N ASN A 414 2.11 25.64 -1.31
CA ASN A 414 1.21 24.62 -0.74
C ASN A 414 -0.15 24.59 -1.45
N GLU A 415 -0.19 25.01 -2.73
CA GLU A 415 -1.39 24.96 -3.57
C GLU A 415 -1.48 23.62 -4.33
N VAL A 416 -2.63 22.93 -4.24
CA VAL A 416 -3.00 21.74 -5.02
C VAL A 416 -3.39 22.18 -6.42
N LEU A 417 -2.59 21.74 -7.38
CA LEU A 417 -2.77 21.92 -8.81
C LEU A 417 -3.68 20.79 -9.34
N HIS A 418 -4.82 21.12 -9.96
CA HIS A 418 -5.71 20.12 -10.57
C HIS A 418 -5.29 19.84 -12.00
N SER A 419 -4.75 18.65 -12.29
CA SER A 419 -4.55 18.16 -13.66
C SER A 419 -5.89 17.98 -14.38
N ASP A 420 -5.87 18.18 -15.69
CA ASP A 420 -6.93 17.72 -16.61
C ASP A 420 -7.04 16.19 -16.69
N ILE A 421 -5.97 15.47 -16.30
CA ILE A 421 -5.95 14.01 -16.14
C ILE A 421 -6.46 13.61 -14.74
N ARG A 422 -7.45 12.71 -14.68
CA ARG A 422 -8.19 12.42 -13.44
C ARG A 422 -7.48 11.50 -12.44
N ARG A 423 -6.41 10.78 -12.80
CA ARG A 423 -5.64 9.87 -11.92
C ARG A 423 -4.21 9.69 -12.43
N LEU A 424 -3.23 9.90 -11.54
CA LEU A 424 -1.81 9.62 -11.75
C LEU A 424 -1.34 8.70 -10.61
N LEU A 425 -0.19 8.08 -10.81
CA LEU A 425 0.59 7.51 -9.73
C LEU A 425 0.87 8.50 -8.60
N ASP A 426 1.11 7.99 -7.39
CA ASP A 426 1.71 8.77 -6.31
C ASP A 426 3.13 9.16 -6.75
N ILE A 427 3.27 10.37 -7.29
CA ILE A 427 4.54 10.93 -7.77
C ILE A 427 4.88 12.17 -6.97
N THR A 428 6.16 12.32 -6.63
CA THR A 428 6.68 13.59 -6.09
C THR A 428 7.26 14.39 -7.24
N ILE A 429 6.92 15.68 -7.32
CA ILE A 429 7.43 16.58 -8.37
C ILE A 429 8.16 17.75 -7.73
N ASP A 430 9.46 17.84 -7.97
CA ASP A 430 10.27 19.00 -7.58
C ASP A 430 10.41 19.96 -8.77
N LEU A 431 10.14 21.25 -8.57
CA LEU A 431 10.23 22.27 -9.62
C LEU A 431 11.52 23.08 -9.51
N GLU A 432 12.32 23.09 -10.57
CA GLU A 432 13.53 23.91 -10.70
C GLU A 432 13.30 25.07 -11.68
N HIS A 433 13.56 26.31 -11.26
CA HIS A 433 13.36 27.49 -12.12
C HIS A 433 14.41 27.61 -13.23
N VAL A 434 13.95 27.86 -14.46
CA VAL A 434 14.84 28.07 -15.62
C VAL A 434 14.95 29.55 -15.98
N SER A 435 13.83 30.20 -16.33
CA SER A 435 13.76 31.63 -16.69
C SER A 435 12.31 32.03 -16.92
N GLY A 436 11.90 33.22 -16.46
CA GLY A 436 10.52 33.69 -16.64
C GLY A 436 9.50 32.67 -16.14
N GLU A 437 8.63 32.21 -17.04
CA GLU A 437 7.54 31.24 -16.78
C GLU A 437 7.96 29.76 -16.94
N TYR A 438 9.22 29.47 -17.26
CA TYR A 438 9.69 28.12 -17.60
C TYR A 438 10.45 27.44 -16.44
N PHE A 439 10.15 26.16 -16.20
CA PHE A 439 10.63 25.36 -15.07
C PHE A 439 10.93 23.92 -15.50
N ILE A 440 11.80 23.22 -14.79
CA ILE A 440 12.00 21.77 -14.93
C ILE A 440 11.21 21.10 -13.81
N ALA A 441 10.37 20.13 -14.17
CA ALA A 441 9.69 19.25 -13.21
C ALA A 441 10.46 17.94 -13.08
N TRP A 442 11.12 17.76 -11.95
CA TRP A 442 11.79 16.52 -11.58
C TRP A 442 10.78 15.58 -10.95
N VAL A 443 10.41 14.53 -11.69
CA VAL A 443 9.45 13.53 -11.20
C VAL A 443 10.20 12.37 -10.55
N ASP A 444 9.96 12.14 -9.27
CA ASP A 444 10.44 10.95 -8.56
C ASP A 444 9.33 9.89 -8.56
N THR A 445 9.63 8.73 -9.15
CA THR A 445 8.77 7.55 -9.08
C THR A 445 9.57 6.46 -8.37
N GLU A 446 8.98 5.81 -7.36
CA GLU A 446 9.61 4.75 -6.55
C GLU A 446 10.18 3.57 -7.38
N THR A 447 9.92 3.56 -8.69
CA THR A 447 10.16 2.47 -9.64
C THR A 447 11.22 2.76 -10.70
N SER A 448 11.98 3.86 -10.63
CA SER A 448 12.83 4.29 -11.76
C SER A 448 14.33 4.49 -11.44
N ASN A 449 15.19 4.02 -12.36
CA ASN A 449 16.65 4.25 -12.39
C ASN A 449 16.95 5.77 -12.33
N VAL A 450 18.10 6.17 -11.77
CA VAL A 450 18.58 7.57 -11.73
C VAL A 450 18.68 8.18 -13.15
N LEU A 451 18.97 7.39 -14.18
CA LEU A 451 18.91 7.79 -15.59
C LEU A 451 17.48 7.96 -16.15
N VAL A 452 16.48 7.48 -15.42
CA VAL A 452 15.05 7.61 -15.70
C VAL A 452 14.40 8.71 -14.85
N LYS A 453 15.13 9.33 -13.89
CA LYS A 453 14.74 10.63 -13.29
C LYS A 453 14.65 11.66 -14.40
N SER A 454 13.45 11.81 -14.94
CA SER A 454 13.20 12.64 -16.08
C SER A 454 12.89 14.03 -15.57
N GLY A 455 13.82 14.96 -15.75
CA GLY A 455 13.44 16.37 -15.75
C GLY A 455 12.49 16.59 -16.93
N LEU A 456 11.29 17.05 -16.65
CA LEU A 456 10.23 17.30 -17.63
C LEU A 456 10.06 18.80 -17.83
N ARG A 457 9.57 19.18 -19.01
CA ARG A 457 9.20 20.56 -19.29
C ARG A 457 8.03 20.94 -18.37
N ALA A 458 8.18 22.04 -17.64
CA ALA A 458 7.10 22.69 -16.90
C ALA A 458 7.00 24.17 -17.30
N GLN A 459 5.78 24.68 -17.33
CA GLN A 459 5.52 26.05 -17.71
C GLN A 459 4.35 26.63 -16.93
N PHE A 460 4.49 27.84 -16.42
CA PHE A 460 3.38 28.59 -15.86
C PHE A 460 2.77 29.53 -16.90
N VAL A 461 1.48 29.83 -16.74
CA VAL A 461 0.82 30.90 -17.48
C VAL A 461 0.43 31.96 -16.47
N ILE A 462 0.93 33.18 -16.64
CA ILE A 462 0.61 34.31 -15.77
C ILE A 462 -0.66 35.00 -16.28
N GLY A 463 -1.64 35.16 -15.37
CA GLY A 463 -2.87 35.90 -15.60
C GLY A 463 -2.65 37.41 -15.70
N PRO A 464 -3.65 38.16 -16.18
CA PRO A 464 -3.56 39.62 -16.34
C PRO A 464 -3.37 40.39 -15.03
N ASP A 465 -3.57 39.73 -13.88
CA ASP A 465 -3.32 40.26 -12.53
C ASP A 465 -1.88 40.04 -12.03
N GLY A 466 -1.01 39.48 -12.87
CA GLY A 466 0.37 39.17 -12.54
C GLY A 466 0.56 37.90 -11.69
N LYS A 467 -0.48 37.08 -11.50
CA LYS A 467 -0.41 35.81 -10.75
C LYS A 467 -0.43 34.59 -11.66
N VAL A 468 0.11 33.48 -11.21
CA VAL A 468 0.00 32.18 -11.90
C VAL A 468 -1.47 31.78 -12.05
N ALA A 469 -1.93 31.59 -13.29
CA ALA A 469 -3.27 31.13 -13.63
C ALA A 469 -3.34 29.60 -13.86
N LYS A 470 -2.28 29.00 -14.42
CA LYS A 470 -2.14 27.55 -14.57
C LYS A 470 -0.66 27.15 -14.70
N CYS A 471 -0.34 25.91 -14.35
CA CYS A 471 0.94 25.25 -14.57
C CYS A 471 0.73 24.11 -15.57
N GLY A 472 1.56 23.95 -16.59
CA GLY A 472 1.58 22.77 -17.44
C GLY A 472 2.80 21.93 -17.11
N ILE A 473 2.67 20.60 -17.08
CA ILE A 473 3.81 19.66 -16.97
C ILE A 473 3.69 18.60 -18.06
N GLN A 474 4.78 18.35 -18.79
CA GLN A 474 4.82 17.34 -19.85
C GLN A 474 5.04 15.94 -19.27
N LEU A 475 4.01 15.36 -18.64
CA LEU A 475 4.06 14.04 -17.99
C LEU A 475 4.22 12.84 -18.95
N ASP A 476 4.31 13.07 -20.26
CA ASP A 476 4.75 12.06 -21.24
C ASP A 476 6.22 12.30 -21.65
N PRO A 477 7.19 11.63 -20.99
CA PRO A 477 8.62 11.79 -21.24
C PRO A 477 9.06 11.32 -22.61
N ILE A 478 8.29 10.50 -23.33
CA ILE A 478 8.67 10.01 -24.66
C ILE A 478 8.41 11.08 -25.73
N SER A 479 7.51 12.03 -25.46
CA SER A 479 7.15 13.03 -26.45
C SER A 479 8.19 14.15 -26.60
N ARG A 480 8.98 14.51 -25.56
CA ARG A 480 9.94 15.66 -25.46
C ARG A 480 9.81 16.71 -26.57
N SER A 481 8.58 17.13 -26.80
CA SER A 481 8.14 17.91 -27.95
C SER A 481 7.90 19.33 -27.44
N ASP A 482 8.24 20.32 -28.26
CA ASP A 482 7.88 21.71 -27.99
C ASP A 482 6.36 21.96 -28.12
N ASP A 483 5.58 20.92 -28.47
CA ASP A 483 4.13 20.97 -28.59
C ASP A 483 3.44 21.05 -27.23
N ASP A 484 2.97 22.25 -26.89
CA ASP A 484 2.25 22.55 -25.65
C ASP A 484 0.94 21.74 -25.48
N ARG A 485 0.44 21.06 -26.52
CA ARG A 485 -0.69 20.11 -26.41
C ARG A 485 -0.34 18.86 -25.58
N MET A 486 0.96 18.57 -25.41
CA MET A 486 1.45 17.46 -24.59
C MET A 486 1.56 17.83 -23.11
N MET A 487 1.30 19.09 -22.75
CA MET A 487 1.31 19.55 -21.38
C MET A 487 0.01 19.13 -20.70
N VAL A 488 0.14 18.43 -19.58
CA VAL A 488 -0.95 18.24 -18.61
C VAL A 488 -1.13 19.57 -17.92
N TRP A 489 -2.25 20.24 -18.18
CA TRP A 489 -2.50 21.57 -17.64
C TRP A 489 -3.18 21.49 -16.28
N PHE A 490 -2.46 21.98 -15.30
CA PHE A 490 -2.93 22.19 -13.96
C PHE A 490 -3.46 23.60 -13.79
N THR A 491 -4.76 23.78 -13.67
CA THR A 491 -5.33 25.12 -13.50
C THR A 491 -5.35 25.53 -12.03
N LYS A 492 -5.09 26.82 -11.78
CA LYS A 492 -5.44 27.45 -10.51
C LYS A 492 -6.95 27.57 -10.50
N VAL A 493 -7.64 26.67 -9.81
CA VAL A 493 -9.03 26.90 -9.47
C VAL A 493 -9.04 28.14 -8.57
N MET A 494 -9.84 29.15 -8.90
CA MET A 494 -10.08 30.24 -7.95
C MET A 494 -10.91 29.64 -6.83
N VAL A 495 -10.19 29.38 -5.75
CA VAL A 495 -10.53 28.47 -4.68
C VAL A 495 -11.51 29.17 -3.71
N ALA A 496 -12.68 29.59 -4.20
CA ALA A 496 -13.76 30.12 -3.34
C ALA A 496 -14.37 29.04 -2.42
N VAL A 497 -14.02 27.76 -2.64
CA VAL A 497 -14.46 26.61 -1.84
C VAL A 497 -13.30 25.90 -1.12
N ILE A 498 -12.04 26.20 -1.48
CA ILE A 498 -10.82 25.56 -0.92
C ILE A 498 -9.97 26.55 -0.06
N ILE A 499 -10.34 27.84 0.07
CA ILE A 499 -9.70 28.77 1.05
C ILE A 499 -9.92 28.24 2.49
N MET A 500 -10.89 27.36 2.66
CA MET A 500 -11.09 26.61 3.90
C MET A 500 -10.11 25.43 4.09
N PHE A 501 -9.25 25.09 3.12
CA PHE A 501 -8.29 23.98 3.21
C PHE A 501 -6.81 24.39 3.10
N MET A 502 -6.49 25.62 2.67
CA MET A 502 -5.08 26.07 2.46
C MET A 502 -4.49 27.02 3.50
N PHE A 503 -5.22 27.37 4.57
CA PHE A 503 -4.57 27.90 5.79
C PHE A 503 -4.01 26.75 6.65
N ILE A 504 -3.21 25.86 6.04
CA ILE A 504 -2.60 24.69 6.69
C ILE A 504 -1.08 24.85 6.93
N THR A 505 -0.44 25.94 6.51
CA THR A 505 0.95 26.22 6.88
C THR A 505 1.22 27.71 7.04
N ILE A 506 0.67 28.31 8.10
CA ILE A 506 1.29 29.48 8.73
C ILE A 506 1.29 29.20 10.24
N THR A 507 2.45 28.79 10.75
CA THR A 507 2.83 28.99 12.16
C THR A 507 2.92 30.49 12.40
N ASP A 508 1.81 31.07 12.86
CA ASP A 508 1.69 32.12 13.87
C ASP A 508 0.32 32.81 13.77
N VAL A 509 -0.72 32.13 14.27
CA VAL A 509 -1.91 32.82 14.76
C VAL A 509 -2.25 32.24 16.13
N THR A 510 -1.37 32.49 17.09
CA THR A 510 -1.51 32.12 18.51
C THR A 510 -2.29 33.15 19.34
N ASN A 511 -2.87 34.20 18.73
CA ASN A 511 -3.50 35.30 19.48
C ASN A 511 -4.94 35.64 19.03
N ILE A 512 -5.86 34.67 19.03
CA ILE A 512 -7.29 34.98 19.12
C ILE A 512 -7.92 34.09 20.20
N THR A 513 -7.83 34.56 21.44
CA THR A 513 -8.13 33.80 22.67
C THR A 513 -9.33 34.31 23.45
N ASP A 514 -10.11 35.28 22.94
CA ASP A 514 -11.34 35.71 23.61
C ASP A 514 -12.53 35.75 22.64
N VAL A 515 -13.49 34.84 22.83
CA VAL A 515 -14.71 34.71 22.01
C VAL A 515 -15.96 34.75 22.88
N THR A 516 -15.90 35.37 24.06
CA THR A 516 -17.14 35.59 24.83
C THR A 516 -17.98 36.77 24.33
N THR A 517 -17.45 37.59 23.42
CA THR A 517 -18.17 38.72 22.80
C THR A 517 -17.66 38.99 21.39
N ILE A 518 -18.16 38.27 20.37
CA ILE A 518 -17.96 38.65 18.97
C ILE A 518 -19.32 38.66 18.28
N THR A 519 -19.88 39.86 18.12
CA THR A 519 -21.17 40.13 17.46
C THR A 519 -21.04 40.42 15.96
N ASP A 520 -19.84 40.31 15.38
CA ASP A 520 -19.56 40.60 13.98
C ASP A 520 -19.55 39.31 13.13
N VAL A 521 -20.54 39.20 12.24
CA VAL A 521 -20.83 38.02 11.41
C VAL A 521 -19.64 37.62 10.53
N THR A 522 -18.81 38.58 10.13
CA THR A 522 -17.67 38.33 9.23
C THR A 522 -16.50 37.70 9.96
N LEU A 523 -16.24 38.16 11.20
CA LEU A 523 -15.15 37.67 12.05
C LEU A 523 -15.47 36.28 12.64
N VAL A 524 -16.75 36.04 12.97
CA VAL A 524 -17.26 34.73 13.45
C VAL A 524 -17.03 33.64 12.39
N ASN A 525 -17.24 33.93 11.11
CA ASN A 525 -17.05 32.96 10.03
C ASN A 525 -15.57 32.57 9.84
N VAL A 526 -14.64 33.51 9.98
CA VAL A 526 -13.19 33.25 9.86
C VAL A 526 -12.68 32.42 11.04
N VAL A 527 -13.05 32.77 12.27
CA VAL A 527 -12.67 32.01 13.49
C VAL A 527 -13.26 30.59 13.46
N THR A 528 -14.49 30.45 12.95
CA THR A 528 -15.14 29.15 12.76
C THR A 528 -14.43 28.32 11.69
N ALA A 529 -14.02 28.92 10.57
CA ALA A 529 -13.27 28.21 9.54
C ALA A 529 -11.90 27.72 10.03
N VAL A 530 -11.12 28.58 10.72
CA VAL A 530 -9.79 28.23 11.25
C VAL A 530 -9.86 27.11 12.29
N THR A 531 -10.87 27.15 13.17
CA THR A 531 -11.09 26.07 14.14
C THR A 531 -11.57 24.77 13.49
N ALA A 532 -12.32 24.83 12.38
CA ALA A 532 -12.71 23.64 11.60
C ALA A 532 -11.50 22.96 10.97
N VAL A 533 -10.59 23.74 10.39
CA VAL A 533 -9.37 23.24 9.75
C VAL A 533 -8.46 22.56 10.76
N THR A 534 -8.19 23.23 11.88
CA THR A 534 -7.37 22.66 12.96
C THR A 534 -7.97 21.33 13.43
N ALA A 535 -9.30 21.26 13.54
CA ALA A 535 -9.98 20.03 13.91
C ALA A 535 -9.85 18.92 12.87
N ILE A 536 -10.02 19.23 11.59
CA ILE A 536 -9.87 18.26 10.49
C ILE A 536 -8.42 17.74 10.46
N THR A 537 -7.44 18.64 10.48
CA THR A 537 -6.01 18.28 10.47
C THR A 537 -5.65 17.38 11.66
N ASN A 538 -6.13 17.70 12.86
CA ASN A 538 -5.85 16.87 14.03
C ASN A 538 -6.51 15.48 13.94
N VAL A 539 -7.73 15.36 13.38
CA VAL A 539 -8.39 14.05 13.16
C VAL A 539 -7.66 13.23 12.11
N VAL A 540 -7.25 13.85 11.00
CA VAL A 540 -6.60 13.15 9.86
C VAL A 540 -5.18 12.73 10.19
N ASN A 541 -4.43 13.56 10.90
CA ASN A 541 -3.02 13.31 11.22
C ASN A 541 -2.81 12.69 12.61
N GLY A 542 -3.87 12.53 13.40
CA GLY A 542 -3.80 11.95 14.74
C GLY A 542 -3.03 12.82 15.76
N LEU A 543 -3.18 14.15 15.69
CA LEU A 543 -2.38 15.12 16.47
C LEU A 543 -3.11 15.70 17.69
N TRP A 544 -4.29 15.17 18.01
CA TRP A 544 -5.16 15.75 19.04
C TRP A 544 -4.52 15.86 20.42
N GLU A 545 -3.82 14.84 20.88
CA GLU A 545 -3.24 14.86 22.22
C GLU A 545 -2.22 15.97 22.42
N ALA A 546 -1.32 16.15 21.45
CA ALA A 546 -0.33 17.22 21.46
C ALA A 546 -1.00 18.60 21.42
N ASP A 547 -2.05 18.76 20.61
CA ASP A 547 -2.78 20.02 20.50
C ASP A 547 -3.55 20.38 21.78
N ILE A 548 -4.24 19.40 22.37
CA ILE A 548 -5.00 19.59 23.62
C ILE A 548 -4.06 19.88 24.79
N LYS A 549 -2.91 19.21 24.86
CA LYS A 549 -1.89 19.50 25.88
C LYS A 549 -1.46 20.97 25.84
N ARG A 550 -1.25 21.55 24.65
CA ARG A 550 -0.94 22.98 24.49
C ARG A 550 -2.12 23.87 24.90
N LYS A 551 -3.34 23.53 24.48
CA LYS A 551 -4.55 24.33 24.74
C LYS A 551 -5.01 24.33 26.19
N ARG A 552 -4.59 23.36 27.01
CA ARG A 552 -4.94 23.31 28.45
C ARG A 552 -4.42 24.49 29.27
N ALA A 553 -3.44 25.25 28.76
CA ALA A 553 -3.05 26.53 29.35
C ALA A 553 -4.22 27.53 29.43
N TYR A 554 -5.26 27.38 28.60
CA TYR A 554 -6.43 28.27 28.54
C TYR A 554 -7.58 27.88 29.48
N GLY A 555 -7.47 26.75 30.20
CA GLY A 555 -8.46 26.31 31.17
C GLY A 555 -8.99 24.89 30.93
N PRO A 556 -9.93 24.42 31.77
CA PRO A 556 -10.40 23.03 31.79
C PRO A 556 -11.45 22.73 30.71
N VAL A 557 -11.97 23.74 30.02
CA VAL A 557 -12.89 23.62 28.88
C VAL A 557 -12.33 24.41 27.70
N VAL A 558 -12.03 23.74 26.59
CA VAL A 558 -11.43 24.37 25.40
C VAL A 558 -12.24 24.07 24.15
N ARG A 559 -12.43 25.07 23.28
CA ARG A 559 -13.03 24.86 21.96
C ARG A 559 -11.97 24.34 21.00
N ILE A 560 -12.25 23.19 20.39
CA ILE A 560 -11.28 22.45 19.57
C ILE A 560 -11.76 22.27 18.12
N GLY A 561 -13.01 22.63 17.86
CA GLY A 561 -13.58 22.82 16.53
C GLY A 561 -14.85 23.69 16.62
N PRO A 562 -15.49 24.00 15.48
CA PRO A 562 -16.66 24.89 15.41
C PRO A 562 -17.72 24.57 16.46
N ASN A 563 -18.16 23.32 16.45
CA ASN A 563 -19.14 22.74 17.38
C ASN A 563 -18.52 21.56 18.14
N HIS A 564 -17.31 21.72 18.68
CA HIS A 564 -16.62 20.68 19.47
C HIS A 564 -15.81 21.27 20.62
N LEU A 565 -16.09 20.81 21.83
CA LEU A 565 -15.36 21.14 23.06
C LEU A 565 -14.55 19.94 23.57
N GLY A 566 -13.29 20.21 23.94
CA GLY A 566 -12.46 19.32 24.74
C GLY A 566 -12.60 19.68 26.21
N LEU A 567 -12.87 18.69 27.06
CA LEU A 567 -13.08 18.85 28.50
C LEU A 567 -11.95 18.14 29.27
N ASP A 568 -11.53 18.74 30.39
CA ASP A 568 -10.82 18.00 31.44
C ASP A 568 -11.76 16.99 32.09
N GLY A 569 -11.20 15.86 32.54
CA GLY A 569 -11.98 14.83 33.22
C GLY A 569 -12.66 15.31 34.50
N SER A 570 -12.14 16.35 35.16
CA SER A 570 -12.77 16.93 36.36
C SER A 570 -14.17 17.48 36.10
N ILE A 571 -14.48 17.85 34.85
CA ILE A 571 -15.77 18.39 34.41
C ILE A 571 -16.51 17.33 33.58
N GLY A 572 -15.85 16.77 32.57
CA GLY A 572 -16.51 15.90 31.61
C GLY A 572 -17.08 14.63 32.25
N TRP A 573 -16.36 14.00 33.18
CA TRP A 573 -16.87 12.79 33.83
C TRP A 573 -18.16 13.02 34.62
N PRO A 574 -18.23 13.97 35.58
CA PRO A 574 -19.44 14.17 36.37
C PRO A 574 -20.60 14.80 35.60
N GLU A 575 -20.37 15.67 34.61
CA GLU A 575 -21.46 16.45 33.98
C GLU A 575 -21.99 15.85 32.67
N VAL A 576 -21.11 15.19 31.90
CA VAL A 576 -21.42 14.68 30.56
C VAL A 576 -21.54 13.16 30.51
N TYR A 577 -20.62 12.44 31.15
CA TYR A 577 -20.53 10.98 31.03
C TYR A 577 -21.22 10.22 32.18
N SER A 578 -21.58 10.90 33.26
CA SER A 578 -22.26 10.28 34.41
C SER A 578 -23.72 9.92 34.12
N HIS A 579 -24.32 9.14 35.03
CA HIS A 579 -25.75 8.89 35.00
C HIS A 579 -26.53 10.18 35.32
N ARG A 580 -27.41 10.59 34.41
CA ARG A 580 -28.26 11.76 34.61
C ARG A 580 -29.46 11.46 35.50
N LYS A 581 -29.74 12.39 36.42
CA LYS A 581 -30.87 12.32 37.37
C LYS A 581 -32.13 12.93 36.76
N GLY A 582 -33.28 12.35 37.10
CA GLY A 582 -34.61 12.81 36.65
C GLY A 582 -34.82 12.67 35.14
N ASP A 583 -35.65 13.54 34.57
CA ASP A 583 -36.03 13.54 33.15
C ASP A 583 -35.02 14.26 32.25
N ARG A 584 -33.81 14.55 32.74
CA ARG A 584 -32.75 15.18 31.94
C ARG A 584 -32.29 14.25 30.83
N GLU A 585 -32.23 14.78 29.62
CA GLU A 585 -31.77 14.04 28.44
C GLU A 585 -30.28 13.66 28.55
N GLU A 586 -29.95 12.44 28.13
CA GLU A 586 -28.58 11.92 28.08
C GLU A 586 -27.84 12.53 26.89
N TYR A 587 -26.55 12.84 27.05
CA TYR A 587 -25.74 13.25 25.91
C TYR A 587 -25.58 12.06 24.96
N SER A 588 -26.11 12.19 23.75
CA SER A 588 -26.18 11.10 22.78
C SER A 588 -24.81 10.79 22.16
N LYS A 589 -24.66 9.57 21.64
CA LYS A 589 -23.50 9.22 20.81
C LYS A 589 -23.64 9.88 19.43
N LEU A 590 -22.52 10.10 18.75
CA LEU A 590 -22.55 10.38 17.32
C LEU A 590 -23.14 9.18 16.56
N PRO A 591 -23.78 9.43 15.39
CA PRO A 591 -24.22 8.36 14.51
C PRO A 591 -23.10 7.36 14.18
N GLY A 592 -23.50 6.12 13.96
CA GLY A 592 -22.61 5.07 13.50
C GLY A 592 -21.99 5.39 12.15
N LEU A 593 -20.81 4.82 11.87
CA LEU A 593 -20.08 5.09 10.62
C LEU A 593 -20.71 4.37 9.43
N PHE A 594 -21.34 3.22 9.68
CA PHE A 594 -21.89 2.33 8.66
C PHE A 594 -23.35 1.97 8.95
N PRO A 595 -24.12 1.60 7.92
CA PRO A 595 -25.50 1.14 8.11
C PRO A 595 -25.58 -0.03 9.10
N GLY A 596 -26.50 0.03 10.06
CA GLY A 596 -26.71 -1.00 11.07
C GLY A 596 -25.91 -0.80 12.36
N ASP A 597 -24.96 0.14 12.39
CA ASP A 597 -24.18 0.45 13.60
C ASP A 597 -25.05 0.88 14.78
N GLU A 598 -26.20 1.49 14.52
CA GLU A 598 -27.19 1.89 15.53
C GLU A 598 -27.78 0.71 16.32
N LYS A 599 -27.52 -0.52 15.89
CA LYS A 599 -27.90 -1.78 16.56
C LYS A 599 -26.73 -2.42 17.32
N SER A 600 -25.55 -1.79 17.31
CA SER A 600 -24.39 -2.26 18.06
C SER A 600 -24.38 -1.66 19.46
N ILE A 601 -23.88 -2.42 20.44
CA ILE A 601 -23.74 -1.97 21.83
C ILE A 601 -22.96 -0.64 22.01
N ILE A 602 -22.15 -0.22 21.04
CA ILE A 602 -21.40 1.04 21.15
C ILE A 602 -22.25 2.27 20.80
N ILE A 603 -23.16 2.16 19.84
CA ILE A 603 -23.93 3.29 19.28
C ILE A 603 -25.41 3.24 19.68
N ALA A 604 -25.93 2.07 20.08
CA ALA A 604 -27.34 1.84 20.34
C ALA A 604 -27.99 2.94 21.22
N PRO A 605 -29.23 3.37 20.89
CA PRO A 605 -29.99 4.30 21.71
C PRO A 605 -30.12 3.82 23.16
N ARG A 606 -30.40 4.74 24.08
CA ARG A 606 -30.36 4.51 25.54
C ARG A 606 -31.05 3.22 25.99
N ASP A 607 -32.29 2.99 25.56
CA ASP A 607 -33.07 1.85 26.04
C ASP A 607 -32.63 0.53 25.41
N VAL A 608 -32.29 0.54 24.11
CA VAL A 608 -31.73 -0.62 23.39
C VAL A 608 -30.40 -1.03 24.01
N HIS A 609 -29.49 -0.08 24.18
CA HIS A 609 -28.20 -0.31 24.83
C HIS A 609 -28.35 -0.83 26.26
N ARG A 610 -29.29 -0.29 27.05
CA ARG A 610 -29.53 -0.77 28.41
C ARG A 610 -29.89 -2.25 28.42
N ARG A 611 -30.73 -2.69 27.48
CA ARG A 611 -31.10 -4.11 27.32
C ARG A 611 -29.90 -4.93 26.86
N GLU A 612 -29.22 -4.54 25.80
CA GLU A 612 -28.03 -5.22 25.26
C GLU A 612 -26.93 -5.37 26.31
N ARG A 613 -26.61 -4.29 27.03
CA ARG A 613 -25.60 -4.29 28.09
C ARG A 613 -26.00 -5.18 29.27
N ARG A 614 -27.28 -5.19 29.66
CA ARG A 614 -27.77 -6.11 30.71
C ARG A 614 -27.61 -7.56 30.27
N GLN A 615 -27.93 -7.87 29.02
CA GLN A 615 -27.79 -9.23 28.47
C GLN A 615 -26.32 -9.66 28.40
N LEU A 616 -25.49 -8.85 27.74
CA LEU A 616 -24.09 -9.18 27.49
C LEU A 616 -23.22 -9.06 28.75
N GLY A 617 -23.60 -8.25 29.73
CA GLY A 617 -22.85 -8.06 30.98
C GLY A 617 -22.59 -9.35 31.76
N HIS A 618 -23.42 -10.38 31.58
CA HIS A 618 -23.18 -11.70 32.17
C HIS A 618 -21.91 -12.37 31.65
N ALA A 619 -21.56 -12.17 30.37
CA ALA A 619 -20.35 -12.71 29.75
C ALA A 619 -19.05 -12.07 30.28
N PHE A 620 -19.17 -10.90 30.92
CA PHE A 620 -18.07 -10.12 31.49
C PHE A 620 -18.10 -10.08 33.03
N SER A 621 -18.94 -10.93 33.65
CA SER A 621 -18.99 -11.06 35.11
C SER A 621 -17.76 -11.79 35.65
N ASP A 622 -17.41 -11.57 36.91
CA ASP A 622 -16.26 -12.25 37.54
C ASP A 622 -16.37 -13.78 37.47
N SER A 623 -17.59 -14.32 37.58
CA SER A 623 -17.82 -15.76 37.42
C SER A 623 -17.57 -16.25 36.00
N ALA A 624 -17.88 -15.44 34.98
CA ALA A 624 -17.60 -15.80 33.59
C ALA A 624 -16.10 -15.70 33.30
N LEU A 625 -15.41 -14.70 33.84
CA LEU A 625 -13.95 -14.55 33.71
C LEU A 625 -13.20 -15.76 34.25
N MET A 626 -13.63 -16.30 35.41
CA MET A 626 -13.05 -17.52 35.98
C MET A 626 -13.26 -18.76 35.08
N GLN A 627 -14.37 -18.81 34.33
CA GLN A 627 -14.60 -19.89 33.35
C GLN A 627 -13.78 -19.71 32.07
N GLN A 628 -13.43 -18.47 31.74
CA GLN A 628 -12.65 -18.10 30.55
C GLN A 628 -11.13 -18.23 30.77
N GLU A 629 -10.69 -18.32 32.03
CA GLU A 629 -9.27 -18.40 32.40
C GLU A 629 -8.53 -19.54 31.68
N SER A 630 -9.14 -20.72 31.54
CA SER A 630 -8.50 -21.84 30.83
C SER A 630 -8.28 -21.53 29.34
N THR A 631 -9.24 -20.85 28.70
CA THR A 631 -9.15 -20.46 27.29
C THR A 631 -8.06 -19.40 27.10
N ILE A 632 -8.01 -18.40 27.98
CA ILE A 632 -6.99 -17.35 27.94
C ILE A 632 -5.60 -17.96 28.24
N GLY A 633 -5.52 -18.83 29.24
CA GLY A 633 -4.34 -19.60 29.64
C GLY A 633 -3.66 -20.28 28.47
N LYS A 634 -4.43 -21.02 27.65
CA LYS A 634 -3.96 -21.68 26.43
C LYS A 634 -3.21 -20.74 25.48
N TYR A 635 -3.72 -19.53 25.25
CA TYR A 635 -3.08 -18.58 24.33
C TYR A 635 -1.88 -17.88 24.96
N VAL A 636 -1.91 -17.62 26.27
CA VAL A 636 -0.75 -17.08 26.99
C VAL A 636 0.38 -18.12 27.06
N ASP A 637 0.08 -19.40 27.24
CA ASP A 637 1.06 -20.48 27.16
C ASP A 637 1.72 -20.52 25.79
N LEU A 638 0.92 -20.45 24.72
CA LEU A 638 1.44 -20.41 23.36
C LEU A 638 2.28 -19.15 23.09
N LEU A 639 1.88 -17.99 23.60
CA LEU A 639 2.71 -16.77 23.55
C LEU A 639 4.07 -17.01 24.22
N ILE A 640 4.09 -17.52 25.45
CA ILE A 640 5.33 -17.77 26.20
C ILE A 640 6.22 -18.81 25.50
N GLU A 641 5.63 -19.85 24.91
CA GLU A 641 6.35 -20.83 24.08
C GLU A 641 7.02 -20.15 22.88
N ARG A 642 6.25 -19.41 22.08
CA ARG A 642 6.74 -18.72 20.88
C ARG A 642 7.81 -17.68 21.19
N LEU A 643 7.69 -16.98 22.31
CA LEU A 643 8.71 -16.04 22.79
C LEU A 643 9.95 -16.78 23.30
N THR A 644 9.79 -17.91 23.99
CA THR A 644 10.90 -18.73 24.49
C THR A 644 11.78 -19.23 23.34
N ASP A 645 11.18 -19.72 22.26
CA ASP A 645 11.92 -20.24 21.10
C ASP A 645 12.76 -19.16 20.42
N ARG A 646 12.24 -17.94 20.34
CA ARG A 646 12.93 -16.78 19.77
C ARG A 646 14.01 -16.22 20.67
N ALA A 647 13.73 -16.19 21.97
CA ALA A 647 14.69 -15.78 23.00
C ALA A 647 15.90 -16.72 23.04
N LYS A 648 15.70 -18.04 22.90
CA LYS A 648 16.80 -19.03 22.77
C LYS A 648 17.68 -18.78 21.54
N GLN A 649 17.09 -18.25 20.46
CA GLN A 649 17.78 -17.88 19.23
C GLN A 649 18.35 -16.46 19.27
N ASN A 650 18.22 -15.76 20.40
CA ASN A 650 18.68 -14.39 20.60
C ASN A 650 18.13 -13.40 19.54
N GLN A 651 16.91 -13.66 19.06
CA GLN A 651 16.23 -12.84 18.06
C GLN A 651 15.70 -11.54 18.66
N LEU A 652 15.63 -10.49 17.82
CA LEU A 652 14.86 -9.30 18.15
C LEU A 652 13.38 -9.57 17.93
N ILE A 653 12.56 -9.18 18.92
CA ILE A 653 11.16 -9.52 18.99
C ILE A 653 10.32 -8.24 19.01
N ASN A 654 9.47 -8.07 18.00
CA ASN A 654 8.51 -6.97 17.95
C ASN A 654 7.30 -7.26 18.87
N MET A 655 7.32 -6.76 20.11
CA MET A 655 6.30 -7.05 21.11
C MET A 655 4.89 -6.57 20.72
N VAL A 656 4.78 -5.52 19.90
CA VAL A 656 3.47 -5.05 19.40
C VAL A 656 2.76 -6.17 18.63
N GLU A 657 3.48 -6.88 17.77
CA GLU A 657 2.91 -7.97 16.98
C GLU A 657 2.48 -9.14 17.86
N TRP A 658 3.33 -9.55 18.78
CA TRP A 658 3.04 -10.69 19.67
C TRP A 658 1.86 -10.43 20.60
N PHE A 659 1.71 -9.22 21.12
CA PHE A 659 0.53 -8.85 21.89
C PHE A 659 -0.73 -8.77 21.04
N ASN A 660 -0.64 -8.28 19.80
CA ASN A 660 -1.78 -8.34 18.88
C ASN A 660 -2.16 -9.79 18.56
N PHE A 661 -1.22 -10.66 18.20
CA PHE A 661 -1.52 -12.08 17.92
C PHE A 661 -2.24 -12.74 19.10
N THR A 662 -1.76 -12.49 20.32
CA THR A 662 -2.33 -13.05 21.54
C THR A 662 -3.74 -12.57 21.81
N THR A 663 -3.93 -11.25 21.82
CA THR A 663 -5.22 -10.65 22.17
C THR A 663 -6.28 -10.90 21.09
N PHE A 664 -5.90 -10.97 19.81
CA PHE A 664 -6.80 -11.39 18.73
C PHE A 664 -7.23 -12.85 18.86
N ASP A 665 -6.30 -13.76 19.13
CA ASP A 665 -6.65 -15.18 19.28
C ASP A 665 -7.54 -15.42 20.51
N ILE A 666 -7.26 -14.76 21.63
CA ILE A 666 -8.11 -14.79 22.84
C ILE A 666 -9.52 -14.31 22.51
N ILE A 667 -9.67 -13.08 21.98
CA ILE A 667 -11.01 -12.51 21.78
C ILE A 667 -11.78 -13.25 20.67
N GLY A 668 -11.08 -13.82 19.67
CA GLY A 668 -11.69 -14.65 18.64
C GLY A 668 -12.32 -15.90 19.23
N ASP A 669 -11.61 -16.59 20.13
CA ASP A 669 -12.15 -17.76 20.83
C ASP A 669 -13.29 -17.35 21.79
N LEU A 670 -13.10 -16.29 22.59
CA LEU A 670 -14.14 -15.81 23.52
C LEU A 670 -15.40 -15.28 22.82
N ALA A 671 -15.30 -14.74 21.60
CA ALA A 671 -16.44 -14.23 20.86
C ALA A 671 -17.10 -15.28 19.96
N PHE A 672 -16.31 -16.15 19.32
CA PHE A 672 -16.78 -17.02 18.24
C PHE A 672 -16.53 -18.51 18.47
N SER A 673 -15.92 -18.90 19.59
CA SER A 673 -15.39 -20.25 19.81
C SER A 673 -14.35 -20.67 18.77
N ASP A 674 -13.72 -19.70 18.11
CA ASP A 674 -12.77 -19.91 17.02
C ASP A 674 -11.79 -18.73 16.91
N SER A 675 -10.51 -19.00 17.20
CA SER A 675 -9.43 -18.00 17.16
C SER A 675 -9.05 -17.57 15.74
N PHE A 676 -8.07 -16.67 15.61
CA PHE A 676 -7.52 -16.28 14.30
C PHE A 676 -6.24 -17.04 13.94
N HIS A 677 -5.78 -17.93 14.84
CA HIS A 677 -4.57 -18.73 14.71
C HIS A 677 -3.30 -17.91 14.46
N SER A 678 -3.27 -16.65 14.92
CA SER A 678 -2.15 -15.74 14.67
C SER A 678 -0.88 -16.17 15.40
N LEU A 679 -1.01 -16.61 16.66
CA LEU A 679 0.11 -17.16 17.44
C LEU A 679 0.64 -18.48 16.89
N ALA A 680 -0.27 -19.34 16.41
CA ALA A 680 0.08 -20.63 15.84
C ALA A 680 0.88 -20.45 14.54
N ASN A 681 0.44 -19.53 13.68
CA ASN A 681 1.00 -19.27 12.35
C ASN A 681 2.20 -18.30 12.36
N ASN A 682 2.58 -17.74 13.51
CA ASN A 682 3.65 -16.74 13.64
C ASN A 682 3.42 -15.50 12.75
N GLY A 683 2.17 -15.07 12.58
CA GLY A 683 1.86 -13.96 11.67
C GLY A 683 0.42 -13.48 11.79
N TYR A 684 0.17 -12.28 11.28
CA TYR A 684 -1.18 -11.74 11.24
C TYR A 684 -2.07 -12.57 10.33
N HIS A 685 -3.22 -12.99 10.85
CA HIS A 685 -4.34 -13.34 9.99
C HIS A 685 -4.69 -12.12 9.11
N PRO A 686 -4.94 -12.27 7.79
CA PRO A 686 -5.14 -11.14 6.86
C PRO A 686 -6.19 -10.12 7.33
N TRP A 687 -7.23 -10.59 8.01
CA TRP A 687 -8.24 -9.76 8.65
C TRP A 687 -7.68 -8.85 9.76
N VAL A 688 -6.80 -9.38 10.61
CA VAL A 688 -6.19 -8.64 11.72
C VAL A 688 -5.31 -7.50 11.19
N LYS A 689 -4.52 -7.76 10.13
CA LYS A 689 -3.68 -6.74 9.50
C LYS A 689 -4.51 -5.55 8.98
N SER A 690 -5.70 -5.81 8.45
CA SER A 690 -6.57 -4.75 7.91
C SER A 690 -7.21 -3.84 8.99
N ILE A 691 -7.22 -4.25 10.26
CA ILE A 691 -7.82 -3.46 11.35
C ILE A 691 -7.11 -2.12 11.56
N PHE A 692 -5.79 -2.07 11.39
CA PHE A 692 -5.00 -0.83 11.53
C PHE A 692 -5.37 0.20 10.44
N GLU A 693 -5.54 -0.26 9.20
CA GLU A 693 -6.01 0.57 8.08
C GLU A 693 -7.44 1.08 8.31
N ALA A 694 -8.29 0.26 8.93
CA ALA A 694 -9.66 0.63 9.25
C ALA A 694 -9.77 1.71 10.35
N ILE A 695 -8.81 1.82 11.27
CA ILE A 695 -8.80 2.91 12.27
C ILE A 695 -8.61 4.27 11.58
N ARG A 696 -7.67 4.35 10.63
CA ARG A 696 -7.48 5.56 9.79
C ARG A 696 -8.71 5.83 8.94
N GLY A 697 -9.23 4.81 8.28
CA GLY A 697 -10.44 4.91 7.46
C GLY A 697 -11.68 5.36 8.22
N ALA A 698 -11.87 4.86 9.44
CA ALA A 698 -12.96 5.24 10.34
C ALA A 698 -12.84 6.70 10.80
N SER A 699 -11.62 7.15 11.10
CA SER A 699 -11.34 8.55 11.49
C SER A 699 -11.67 9.51 10.33
N LEU A 700 -11.28 9.16 9.11
CA LEU A 700 -11.59 9.94 7.91
C LEU A 700 -13.09 9.92 7.58
N ARG A 701 -13.74 8.76 7.65
CA ARG A 701 -15.20 8.64 7.46
C ARG A 701 -15.99 9.44 8.49
N ARG A 702 -15.48 9.53 9.72
CA ARG A 702 -16.06 10.38 10.77
C ARG A 702 -16.01 11.86 10.37
N VAL A 703 -14.91 12.34 9.77
CA VAL A 703 -14.81 13.72 9.23
C VAL A 703 -15.91 13.98 8.20
N TYR A 704 -16.16 13.05 7.29
CA TYR A 704 -17.21 13.20 6.27
C TYR A 704 -18.62 13.26 6.83
N GLN A 705 -18.90 12.49 7.88
CA GLN A 705 -20.19 12.60 8.57
C GLN A 705 -20.38 13.93 9.28
N ILE A 706 -19.31 14.46 9.87
CA ILE A 706 -19.31 15.74 10.57
C ILE A 706 -19.42 16.90 9.57
N TYR A 707 -18.80 16.76 8.41
CA TYR A 707 -18.75 17.77 7.35
C TYR A 707 -19.29 17.17 6.03
N PRO A 708 -20.63 17.06 5.88
CA PRO A 708 -21.27 16.31 4.79
C PRO A 708 -20.90 16.80 3.39
N ILE A 709 -20.61 18.09 3.22
CA ILE A 709 -20.14 18.65 1.94
C ILE A 709 -18.78 18.06 1.56
N VAL A 710 -17.85 17.98 2.52
CA VAL A 710 -16.53 17.34 2.34
C VAL A 710 -16.71 15.85 2.07
N GLY A 711 -17.65 15.20 2.74
CA GLY A 711 -18.01 13.80 2.50
C GLY A 711 -18.52 13.53 1.08
N ASN A 712 -19.52 14.28 0.63
CA ASN A 712 -20.08 14.13 -0.72
C ASN A 712 -19.05 14.38 -1.81
N ILE A 713 -18.13 15.33 -1.59
CA ILE A 713 -17.01 15.60 -2.51
C ILE A 713 -16.02 14.43 -2.48
N ALA A 714 -15.61 13.95 -1.31
CA ALA A 714 -14.69 12.82 -1.17
C ALA A 714 -15.26 11.52 -1.76
N ASP A 715 -16.56 11.27 -1.59
CA ASP A 715 -17.28 10.13 -2.17
C ASP A 715 -17.41 10.27 -3.69
N PHE A 716 -17.72 11.47 -4.20
CA PHE A 716 -17.75 11.76 -5.64
C PHE A 716 -16.38 11.52 -6.31
N PHE A 717 -15.29 11.84 -5.62
CA PHE A 717 -13.91 11.60 -6.08
C PHE A 717 -13.34 10.24 -5.63
N ASN A 718 -14.09 9.44 -4.87
CA ASN A 718 -13.67 8.17 -4.27
C ASN A 718 -12.32 8.23 -3.53
N LEU A 719 -12.06 9.33 -2.80
CA LEU A 719 -10.78 9.63 -2.13
C LEU A 719 -10.55 8.83 -0.82
N VAL A 720 -11.34 7.78 -0.59
CA VAL A 720 -11.44 7.09 0.73
C VAL A 720 -11.42 5.57 0.57
N PRO A 721 -10.35 4.98 0.00
CA PRO A 721 -10.26 3.53 -0.19
C PRO A 721 -10.38 2.74 1.11
N ALA A 722 -9.95 3.31 2.26
CA ALA A 722 -10.04 2.69 3.58
C ALA A 722 -11.48 2.39 4.05
N SER A 723 -12.50 2.99 3.42
CA SER A 723 -13.91 2.67 3.65
C SER A 723 -14.31 1.27 3.14
N LYS A 724 -13.69 0.80 2.04
CA LYS A 724 -13.90 -0.54 1.49
C LYS A 724 -13.20 -1.61 2.35
N THR A 725 -12.00 -1.32 2.84
CA THR A 725 -11.29 -2.17 3.82
C THR A 725 -12.12 -2.34 5.10
N SER A 726 -12.71 -1.26 5.60
CA SER A 726 -13.60 -1.30 6.78
C SER A 726 -14.85 -2.16 6.57
N LEU A 727 -15.41 -2.16 5.36
CA LEU A 727 -16.54 -3.04 4.99
C LEU A 727 -16.12 -4.51 4.87
N ARG A 728 -14.93 -4.80 4.31
CA ARG A 728 -14.38 -6.17 4.23
C ARG A 728 -14.15 -6.77 5.62
N ILE A 729 -13.61 -5.98 6.55
CA ILE A 729 -13.39 -6.39 7.95
C ILE A 729 -14.70 -6.78 8.62
N ARG A 730 -15.73 -5.96 8.43
CA ARG A 730 -17.07 -6.25 8.95
C ARG A 730 -17.66 -7.50 8.30
N GLY A 731 -17.39 -7.73 7.02
CA GLY A 731 -17.77 -8.96 6.29
C GLY A 731 -17.23 -10.22 6.97
N HIS A 732 -15.91 -10.34 7.17
CA HIS A 732 -15.33 -11.54 7.77
C HIS A 732 -15.80 -11.79 9.21
N ALA A 733 -15.90 -10.74 10.03
CA ALA A 733 -16.41 -10.87 11.39
C ALA A 733 -17.89 -11.30 11.39
N LYS A 734 -18.69 -10.77 10.46
CA LYS A 734 -20.08 -11.18 10.26
C LYS A 734 -20.18 -12.64 9.82
N GLU A 735 -19.30 -13.10 8.94
CA GLU A 735 -19.24 -14.51 8.51
C GLU A 735 -18.92 -15.44 9.67
N LYS A 736 -17.90 -15.13 10.49
CA LYS A 736 -17.60 -15.88 11.72
C LYS A 736 -18.77 -15.86 12.71
N THR A 737 -19.43 -14.70 12.87
CA THR A 737 -20.61 -14.58 13.74
C THR A 737 -21.74 -15.48 13.26
N LEU A 738 -22.05 -15.47 11.95
CA LEU A 738 -23.06 -16.34 11.36
C LEU A 738 -22.70 -17.82 11.48
N ALA A 739 -21.44 -18.18 11.26
CA ALA A 739 -20.95 -19.54 11.44
C ALA A 739 -21.13 -19.99 12.90
N ARG A 740 -20.80 -19.13 13.87
CA ARG A 740 -21.00 -19.43 15.29
C ARG A 740 -22.48 -19.54 15.66
N MET A 741 -23.34 -18.65 15.17
CA MET A 741 -24.78 -18.69 15.46
C MET A 741 -25.43 -20.00 14.98
N LYS A 742 -24.97 -20.58 13.86
CA LYS A 742 -25.46 -21.88 13.36
C LYS A 742 -25.20 -23.06 14.31
N LEU A 743 -24.23 -22.94 15.22
CA LEU A 743 -23.92 -23.97 16.21
C LEU A 743 -24.89 -23.96 17.41
N GLY A 744 -25.74 -22.92 17.55
CA GLY A 744 -26.72 -22.82 18.64
C GLY A 744 -26.11 -22.48 20.01
N GLU A 745 -26.90 -22.61 21.07
CA GLU A 745 -26.55 -22.13 22.42
C GLU A 745 -25.61 -23.04 23.24
N GLN A 746 -25.34 -24.27 22.78
CA GLN A 746 -24.65 -25.31 23.55
C GLN A 746 -23.58 -26.02 22.71
N PRO A 747 -22.42 -26.43 23.28
CA PRO A 747 -22.03 -26.37 24.69
C PRO A 747 -21.10 -25.19 25.05
N VAL A 748 -20.86 -24.23 24.15
CA VAL A 748 -19.79 -23.24 24.31
C VAL A 748 -20.27 -21.97 25.02
N ALA A 749 -19.56 -21.56 26.08
CA ALA A 749 -19.83 -20.35 26.87
C ALA A 749 -19.08 -19.11 26.33
N ASP A 750 -19.26 -18.81 25.04
CA ASP A 750 -18.73 -17.62 24.37
C ASP A 750 -19.73 -16.45 24.38
N PHE A 751 -19.27 -15.27 23.97
CA PHE A 751 -20.07 -14.04 23.97
C PHE A 751 -21.32 -14.15 23.09
N VAL A 752 -21.23 -14.78 21.91
CA VAL A 752 -22.39 -14.94 21.01
C VAL A 752 -23.44 -15.84 21.66
N ALA A 753 -23.06 -16.88 22.38
CA ALA A 753 -23.97 -17.70 23.18
C ALA A 753 -24.72 -16.87 24.24
N TYR A 754 -24.04 -15.94 24.92
CA TYR A 754 -24.71 -15.03 25.86
C TYR A 754 -25.68 -14.07 25.16
N MET A 755 -25.38 -13.63 23.93
CA MET A 755 -26.29 -12.75 23.18
C MET A 755 -27.54 -13.47 22.67
N MET A 756 -27.41 -14.73 22.25
CA MET A 756 -28.52 -15.54 21.71
C MET A 756 -29.51 -15.99 22.79
N ARG A 757 -29.04 -16.24 24.02
CA ARG A 757 -29.89 -16.74 25.12
C ARG A 757 -31.04 -15.78 25.43
N LYS A 758 -32.21 -16.35 25.74
CA LYS A 758 -33.34 -15.59 26.29
C LYS A 758 -32.93 -14.86 27.57
N THR A 759 -33.54 -13.70 27.81
CA THR A 759 -33.32 -12.96 29.05
C THR A 759 -33.88 -13.75 30.24
N ARG A 760 -33.45 -13.41 31.45
CA ARG A 760 -33.94 -14.05 32.69
C ARG A 760 -35.45 -13.95 32.91
N ASP A 761 -36.11 -12.94 32.33
CA ASP A 761 -37.56 -12.74 32.45
C ASP A 761 -38.36 -13.42 31.32
N GLY A 762 -37.69 -14.22 30.47
CA GLY A 762 -38.31 -15.00 29.40
C GLY A 762 -38.55 -14.21 28.11
N SER A 763 -38.18 -12.93 28.07
CA SER A 763 -38.19 -12.14 26.83
C SER A 763 -37.06 -12.53 25.87
N GLU A 764 -37.23 -12.22 24.59
CA GLU A 764 -36.20 -12.44 23.58
C GLU A 764 -34.92 -11.65 23.92
N GLY A 765 -33.75 -12.26 23.68
CA GLY A 765 -32.42 -11.71 23.95
C GLY A 765 -32.02 -10.60 22.99
N MET A 766 -30.80 -10.65 22.47
CA MET A 766 -30.42 -9.80 21.34
C MET A 766 -30.94 -10.41 20.04
N SER A 767 -31.49 -9.58 19.16
CA SER A 767 -31.90 -10.04 17.82
C SER A 767 -30.69 -10.38 16.96
N ASP A 768 -30.87 -11.22 15.94
CA ASP A 768 -29.80 -11.55 14.99
C ASP A 768 -29.10 -10.31 14.41
N ALA A 769 -29.86 -9.26 14.10
CA ALA A 769 -29.31 -8.01 13.59
C ALA A 769 -28.42 -7.28 14.61
N GLU A 770 -28.77 -7.34 15.89
CA GLU A 770 -27.99 -6.75 16.99
C GLU A 770 -26.74 -7.57 17.28
N ILE A 771 -26.83 -8.91 17.20
CA ILE A 771 -25.68 -9.81 17.34
C ILE A 771 -24.66 -9.56 16.23
N LEU A 772 -25.14 -9.52 14.97
CA LEU A 772 -24.29 -9.28 13.80
C LEU A 772 -23.67 -7.86 13.78
N ALA A 773 -24.30 -6.90 14.45
CA ALA A 773 -23.74 -5.55 14.63
C ALA A 773 -22.75 -5.47 15.81
N THR A 774 -22.97 -6.26 16.88
CA THR A 774 -22.19 -6.18 18.12
C THR A 774 -20.93 -7.03 18.11
N ALA A 775 -20.99 -8.26 17.61
CA ALA A 775 -19.86 -9.20 17.70
C ALA A 775 -18.57 -8.71 16.98
N PRO A 776 -18.62 -8.10 15.78
CA PRO A 776 -17.42 -7.51 15.15
C PRO A 776 -16.75 -6.43 15.99
N VAL A 777 -17.56 -5.64 16.72
CA VAL A 777 -17.08 -4.55 17.56
C VAL A 777 -16.40 -5.08 18.81
N LEU A 778 -16.86 -6.20 19.38
CA LEU A 778 -16.22 -6.84 20.53
C LEU A 778 -14.83 -7.34 20.23
N VAL A 779 -14.61 -7.90 19.04
CA VAL A 779 -13.27 -8.34 18.63
C VAL A 779 -12.33 -7.16 18.51
N PHE A 780 -12.72 -6.13 17.76
CA PHE A 780 -11.90 -4.92 17.61
C PHE A 780 -11.58 -4.28 18.96
N ALA A 781 -12.59 -4.13 19.83
CA ALA A 781 -12.42 -3.50 21.13
C ALA A 781 -11.60 -4.35 22.10
N GLY A 782 -11.75 -5.68 22.07
CA GLY A 782 -11.12 -6.61 23.00
C GLY A 782 -9.69 -7.00 22.65
N SER A 783 -9.25 -6.82 21.40
CA SER A 783 -7.87 -7.12 21.00
C SER A 783 -6.95 -5.90 21.09
N GLU A 784 -7.17 -4.92 20.21
CA GLU A 784 -6.26 -3.81 19.94
C GLU A 784 -5.98 -2.95 21.19
N THR A 785 -6.97 -2.78 22.07
CA THR A 785 -6.83 -1.94 23.27
C THR A 785 -5.93 -2.58 24.33
N THR A 786 -6.12 -3.87 24.63
CA THR A 786 -5.26 -4.60 25.58
C THR A 786 -3.84 -4.71 25.04
N ALA A 787 -3.66 -5.00 23.75
CA ALA A 787 -2.35 -5.05 23.12
C ALA A 787 -1.61 -3.70 23.18
N THR A 788 -2.34 -2.59 23.04
CA THR A 788 -1.78 -1.24 23.20
C THR A 788 -1.25 -1.02 24.61
N ALA A 789 -2.03 -1.38 25.64
CA ALA A 789 -1.58 -1.25 27.04
C ALA A 789 -0.33 -2.09 27.33
N LEU A 790 -0.31 -3.35 26.87
CA LEU A 790 0.82 -4.27 27.04
C LEU A 790 2.09 -3.78 26.30
N SER A 791 1.93 -3.19 25.12
CA SER A 791 3.03 -2.58 24.37
C SER A 791 3.62 -1.39 25.10
N GLY A 792 2.75 -0.48 25.59
CA GLY A 792 3.17 0.63 26.43
C GLY A 792 3.87 0.14 27.70
N PHE A 793 3.35 -0.90 28.35
CA PHE A 793 3.99 -1.51 29.52
C PHE A 793 5.43 -1.95 29.22
N CYS A 794 5.66 -2.68 28.12
CA CYS A 794 7.00 -3.14 27.75
C CYS A 794 7.97 -1.97 27.51
N PHE A 795 7.50 -0.89 26.87
CA PHE A 795 8.31 0.31 26.68
C PHE A 795 8.64 0.99 28.01
N TYR A 796 7.63 1.30 28.83
CA TYR A 796 7.83 2.05 30.07
C TYR A 796 8.60 1.25 31.13
N ILE A 797 8.41 -0.05 31.24
CA ILE A 797 9.16 -0.88 32.20
C ILE A 797 10.65 -0.94 31.81
N SER A 798 10.95 -1.06 30.52
CA SER A 798 12.33 -1.10 30.02
C SER A 798 13.05 0.24 30.19
N LYS A 799 12.31 1.35 30.15
CA LYS A 799 12.84 2.71 30.39
C LYS A 799 12.99 3.06 31.87
N ASN A 800 12.44 2.24 32.78
CA ASN A 800 12.43 2.51 34.21
C ASN A 800 12.96 1.29 35.01
N PRO A 801 14.30 1.05 35.00
CA PRO A 801 14.90 -0.13 35.65
C PRO A 801 14.50 -0.30 37.12
N ARG A 802 14.39 0.80 37.88
CA ARG A 802 13.92 0.77 39.28
C ARG A 802 12.53 0.13 39.41
N VAL A 803 11.60 0.49 38.52
CA VAL A 803 10.24 -0.04 38.54
C VAL A 803 10.23 -1.49 38.06
N TYR A 804 11.04 -1.80 37.04
CA TYR A 804 11.26 -3.16 36.55
C TYR A 804 11.71 -4.08 37.68
N ASP A 805 12.77 -3.72 38.41
CA ASP A 805 13.36 -4.56 39.46
C ASP A 805 12.34 -4.85 40.57
N ILE A 806 11.64 -3.82 41.05
CA ILE A 806 10.62 -3.99 42.09
C ILE A 806 9.49 -4.92 41.63
N LEU A 807 8.96 -4.68 40.43
CA LEU A 807 7.84 -5.47 39.91
C LEU A 807 8.26 -6.92 39.63
N ALA A 808 9.44 -7.11 39.04
CA ALA A 808 9.98 -8.42 38.75
C ALA A 808 10.24 -9.21 40.04
N ASP A 809 10.84 -8.59 41.06
CA ASP A 809 11.06 -9.22 42.37
C ASP A 809 9.75 -9.62 43.04
N GLU A 810 8.72 -8.76 42.99
CA GLU A 810 7.42 -9.05 43.59
C GLU A 810 6.71 -10.20 42.88
N ILE A 811 6.70 -10.22 41.54
CA ILE A 811 6.11 -11.31 40.75
C ILE A 811 6.87 -12.62 40.98
N ARG A 812 8.20 -12.59 40.92
CA ARG A 812 9.05 -13.79 41.06
C ARG A 812 9.05 -14.32 42.49
N GLY A 813 8.90 -13.44 43.49
CA GLY A 813 8.76 -13.81 44.90
C GLY A 813 7.37 -14.33 45.28
N ALA A 814 6.33 -13.95 44.53
CA ALA A 814 4.94 -14.34 44.80
C ALA A 814 4.63 -15.79 44.38
N PHE A 815 5.38 -16.36 43.42
CA PHE A 815 5.05 -17.65 42.81
C PHE A 815 6.23 -18.63 42.87
N LYS A 816 5.96 -19.87 43.29
CA LYS A 816 6.98 -20.93 43.31
C LYS A 816 7.17 -21.57 41.94
N THR A 817 6.08 -21.71 41.19
CA THR A 817 6.07 -22.30 39.85
C THR A 817 5.18 -21.48 38.91
N GLU A 818 5.40 -21.61 37.59
CA GLU A 818 4.53 -20.95 36.60
C GLU A 818 3.07 -21.36 36.71
N ALA A 819 2.79 -22.59 37.15
CA ALA A 819 1.44 -23.11 37.32
C ALA A 819 0.68 -22.42 38.48
N ASP A 820 1.38 -21.73 39.40
CA ASP A 820 0.75 -20.97 40.49
C ASP A 820 0.22 -19.61 40.01
N ILE A 821 0.59 -19.19 38.80
CA ILE A 821 0.17 -17.91 38.20
C ILE A 821 -1.23 -18.12 37.62
N SER A 822 -2.21 -17.41 38.19
CA SER A 822 -3.63 -17.47 37.83
C SER A 822 -4.24 -16.08 37.86
N PHE A 823 -5.46 -15.92 37.36
CA PHE A 823 -6.20 -14.65 37.47
C PHE A 823 -6.38 -14.22 38.92
N ARG A 824 -6.67 -15.18 39.81
CA ARG A 824 -6.86 -14.90 41.23
C ARG A 824 -5.56 -14.52 41.93
N SER A 825 -4.47 -15.23 41.64
CA SER A 825 -3.21 -15.04 42.34
C SER A 825 -2.49 -13.76 41.88
N THR A 826 -2.56 -13.41 40.61
CA THR A 826 -2.02 -12.13 40.08
C THR A 826 -2.81 -10.90 40.55
N ALA A 827 -4.10 -11.04 40.87
CA ALA A 827 -4.92 -9.96 41.42
C ALA A 827 -4.48 -9.50 42.83
N ALA A 828 -3.70 -10.32 43.55
CA ALA A 828 -3.20 -10.01 44.89
C ALA A 828 -1.89 -9.21 44.90
N ILE A 829 -1.24 -9.03 43.74
CA ILE A 829 0.03 -8.31 43.61
C ILE A 829 -0.25 -6.81 43.48
N GLU A 830 -0.14 -6.09 44.60
CA GLU A 830 -0.51 -4.67 44.67
C GLU A 830 0.35 -3.80 43.73
N TYR A 831 1.66 -4.04 43.66
CA TYR A 831 2.54 -3.23 42.81
C TYR A 831 2.35 -3.52 41.31
N LEU A 832 1.92 -4.73 40.95
CA LEU A 832 1.51 -5.05 39.57
C LEU A 832 0.26 -4.26 39.18
N GLN A 833 -0.76 -4.23 40.04
CA GLN A 833 -1.96 -3.44 39.79
C GLN A 833 -1.62 -1.95 39.70
N ALA A 834 -0.78 -1.45 40.61
CA ALA A 834 -0.30 -0.07 40.59
C ALA A 834 0.47 0.26 39.30
N THR A 835 1.28 -0.66 38.79
CA THR A 835 2.01 -0.50 37.52
C THR A 835 1.05 -0.49 36.33
N ILE A 836 0.01 -1.32 36.35
CA ILE A 836 -1.05 -1.33 35.33
C ILE A 836 -1.84 -0.01 35.34
N ASP A 837 -2.18 0.50 36.51
CA ASP A 837 -2.89 1.79 36.62
C ASP A 837 -1.99 2.94 36.15
N GLU A 838 -0.69 2.90 36.45
CA GLU A 838 0.25 3.91 35.97
C GLU A 838 0.46 3.83 34.45
N ILE A 839 0.51 2.64 33.83
CA ILE A 839 0.59 2.54 32.36
C ILE A 839 -0.67 3.09 31.70
N LEU A 840 -1.85 2.77 32.23
CA LEU A 840 -3.11 3.32 31.74
C LEU A 840 -3.21 4.85 31.97
N ARG A 841 -2.42 5.42 32.89
CA ARG A 841 -2.32 6.88 33.10
C ARG A 841 -1.40 7.52 32.07
N VAL A 842 -0.18 6.99 31.88
CA VAL A 842 0.81 7.63 30.99
C VAL A 842 0.61 7.30 29.51
N TYR A 843 -0.04 6.17 29.22
CA TYR A 843 -0.27 5.63 27.89
C TYR A 843 -1.64 4.89 27.83
N PRO A 844 -2.76 5.63 28.02
CA PRO A 844 -4.09 5.04 27.93
C PRO A 844 -4.35 4.53 26.50
N PRO A 845 -4.85 3.30 26.32
CA PRO A 845 -5.14 2.76 24.99
C PRO A 845 -6.07 3.66 24.16
N ALA A 846 -7.06 4.27 24.83
CA ALA A 846 -7.90 5.31 24.25
C ALA A 846 -7.43 6.70 24.71
N ALA A 847 -6.73 7.38 23.81
CA ALA A 847 -6.23 8.75 23.95
C ALA A 847 -7.33 9.77 24.33
N GLU A 848 -8.47 9.63 23.65
CA GLU A 848 -9.67 10.44 23.80
C GLU A 848 -10.92 9.56 23.95
N THR A 849 -11.96 10.10 24.58
CA THR A 849 -13.28 9.48 24.58
C THR A 849 -13.99 9.71 23.23
N PRO A 850 -14.76 8.73 22.73
CA PRO A 850 -15.69 8.99 21.63
C PRO A 850 -16.67 10.12 22.00
N ALA A 851 -16.75 11.14 21.15
CA ALA A 851 -17.52 12.35 21.41
C ALA A 851 -19.00 12.08 21.72
N ARG A 852 -19.56 12.92 22.58
CA ARG A 852 -20.99 13.00 22.91
C ARG A 852 -21.61 14.26 22.33
N VAL A 853 -22.91 14.24 22.08
CA VAL A 853 -23.67 15.38 21.55
C VAL A 853 -24.51 15.98 22.67
N SER A 854 -24.36 17.28 22.89
CA SER A 854 -25.15 18.04 23.87
C SER A 854 -26.62 18.11 23.44
N PRO A 855 -27.57 17.90 24.36
CA PRO A 855 -28.99 18.20 24.13
C PRO A 855 -29.33 19.69 24.33
N GLY A 856 -28.35 20.53 24.69
CA GLY A 856 -28.58 21.91 25.13
C GLY A 856 -28.60 21.97 26.65
N ASP A 857 -27.43 22.04 27.28
CA ASP A 857 -27.32 21.98 28.75
C ASP A 857 -26.10 22.76 29.27
N MET A 858 -26.05 22.96 30.59
CA MET A 858 -24.96 23.62 31.28
C MET A 858 -23.78 22.68 31.46
N ILE A 859 -22.59 23.13 31.05
CA ILE A 859 -21.30 22.49 31.35
C ILE A 859 -20.40 23.53 32.00
N ASP A 860 -19.86 23.25 33.18
CA ASP A 860 -18.98 24.17 33.94
C ASP A 860 -19.61 25.57 34.12
N GLY A 861 -20.90 25.60 34.46
CA GLY A 861 -21.67 26.83 34.64
C GLY A 861 -21.93 27.63 33.35
N LYS A 862 -21.60 27.10 32.17
CA LYS A 862 -21.84 27.74 30.87
C LYS A 862 -22.81 26.94 30.00
N TYR A 863 -23.73 27.62 29.32
CA TYR A 863 -24.68 26.95 28.45
C TYR A 863 -23.99 26.45 27.17
N VAL A 864 -24.17 25.17 26.86
CA VAL A 864 -23.63 24.49 25.69
C VAL A 864 -24.79 24.06 24.78
N PRO A 865 -24.99 24.72 23.61
CA PRO A 865 -26.13 24.49 22.75
C PRO A 865 -26.28 23.04 22.27
N ALA A 866 -27.53 22.66 21.98
CA ALA A 866 -27.86 21.37 21.37
C ALA A 866 -27.06 21.15 20.07
N GLY A 867 -26.60 19.92 19.85
CA GLY A 867 -25.76 19.56 18.70
C GLY A 867 -24.26 19.81 18.89
N THR A 868 -23.84 20.51 19.96
CA THR A 868 -22.42 20.69 20.27
C THR A 868 -21.79 19.39 20.72
N ARG A 869 -20.63 19.03 20.15
CA ARG A 869 -19.90 17.83 20.54
C ARG A 869 -18.99 18.08 21.73
N VAL A 870 -18.84 17.09 22.60
CA VAL A 870 -17.99 17.17 23.78
C VAL A 870 -17.20 15.88 23.97
N SER A 871 -15.89 16.00 24.22
CA SER A 871 -14.97 14.87 24.44
C SER A 871 -14.08 15.12 25.66
N VAL A 872 -13.75 14.07 26.41
CA VAL A 872 -12.68 14.08 27.40
C VAL A 872 -11.41 13.54 26.77
N TYR A 873 -10.33 14.30 26.85
CA TYR A 873 -9.00 13.88 26.40
C TYR A 873 -8.26 13.25 27.56
N GLN A 874 -8.23 11.92 27.61
CA GLN A 874 -7.79 11.14 28.77
C GLN A 874 -6.30 11.35 29.01
N TRP A 875 -5.45 11.15 28.01
CA TRP A 875 -4.00 11.32 28.15
C TRP A 875 -3.62 12.72 28.64
N ALA A 876 -4.24 13.75 28.06
CA ALA A 876 -3.99 15.12 28.48
C ALA A 876 -4.52 15.38 29.91
N THR A 877 -5.64 14.76 30.31
CA THR A 877 -6.21 14.85 31.68
C THR A 877 -5.29 14.21 32.70
N PHE A 878 -4.74 13.05 32.34
CA PHE A 878 -3.89 12.22 33.18
C PHE A 878 -2.47 12.78 33.32
N ARG A 879 -2.07 13.68 32.42
CA ARG A 879 -0.80 14.40 32.45
C ARG A 879 -0.93 15.87 32.85
N ASN A 880 -2.09 16.28 33.35
CA ASN A 880 -2.32 17.64 33.82
C ASN A 880 -1.67 17.82 35.21
N PRO A 881 -0.73 18.78 35.40
CA PRO A 881 -0.13 19.03 36.71
C PRO A 881 -1.14 19.50 37.77
N ASN A 882 -2.31 20.00 37.38
CA ASN A 882 -3.39 20.33 38.32
C ASN A 882 -4.12 19.07 38.85
N ASN A 883 -3.96 17.92 38.19
CA ASN A 883 -4.56 16.66 38.58
C ASN A 883 -3.54 15.67 39.14
N PHE A 884 -2.29 15.69 38.67
CA PHE A 884 -1.26 14.72 39.04
C PHE A 884 0.08 15.39 39.30
N ALA A 885 0.69 15.15 40.45
CA ALA A 885 2.07 15.53 40.75
C ALA A 885 3.05 14.72 39.90
N GLU A 886 4.13 15.36 39.44
CA GLU A 886 5.11 14.75 38.51
C GLU A 886 4.43 14.02 37.32
N PRO A 887 3.53 14.69 36.58
CA PRO A 887 2.59 14.02 35.68
C PRO A 887 3.24 13.30 34.48
N ASN A 888 4.49 13.63 34.14
CA ASN A 888 5.20 13.00 33.03
C ASN A 888 6.09 11.82 33.47
N ALA A 889 6.31 11.63 34.78
CA ALA A 889 7.10 10.52 35.30
C ALA A 889 6.25 9.24 35.39
N PHE A 890 6.88 8.08 35.22
CA PHE A 890 6.24 6.77 35.37
C PHE A 890 6.51 6.24 36.78
N LEU A 891 5.55 6.46 37.69
CA LEU A 891 5.70 6.23 39.13
C LEU A 891 4.50 5.44 39.68
N PRO A 892 4.55 4.09 39.69
CA PRO A 892 3.48 3.27 40.23
C PRO A 892 3.13 3.53 41.69
N GLU A 893 4.07 4.05 42.49
CA GLU A 893 3.88 4.37 43.90
C GLU A 893 2.67 5.27 44.18
N ARG A 894 2.29 6.07 43.18
CA ARG A 894 1.09 6.89 43.16
C ARG A 894 -0.20 6.13 43.46
N TRP A 895 -0.28 4.86 43.11
CA TRP A 895 -1.51 4.07 43.23
C TRP A 895 -1.55 3.20 44.49
N LEU A 896 -0.44 3.14 45.24
CA LEU A 896 -0.31 2.29 46.40
C LEU A 896 -1.11 2.83 47.59
N THR A 897 -1.56 1.92 48.43
CA THR A 897 -2.27 2.24 49.67
C THR A 897 -1.29 2.56 50.79
N LYS A 898 -1.72 3.31 51.82
CA LYS A 898 -0.87 3.71 52.96
C LYS A 898 -0.22 2.52 53.72
N SER A 899 -0.78 1.32 53.58
CA SER A 899 -0.23 0.09 54.17
C SER A 899 0.94 -0.51 53.38
N HIS A 900 1.12 -0.12 52.12
CA HIS A 900 2.17 -0.69 51.28
C HIS A 900 3.55 -0.07 51.62
N PRO A 901 4.65 -0.85 51.74
CA PRO A 901 5.96 -0.33 52.13
C PRO A 901 6.56 0.74 51.21
N ARG A 902 6.10 0.79 49.96
CA ARG A 902 6.52 1.76 48.93
C ARG A 902 5.53 2.89 48.70
N TYR A 903 4.53 3.03 49.57
CA TYR A 903 3.63 4.15 49.52
C TYR A 903 4.39 5.47 49.65
N ASP A 904 3.98 6.47 48.87
CA ASP A 904 4.62 7.77 48.81
C ASP A 904 3.58 8.89 49.00
N GLU A 905 3.71 9.61 50.11
CA GLU A 905 2.79 10.68 50.51
C GLU A 905 2.79 11.87 49.56
N ARG A 906 3.82 12.01 48.71
CA ARG A 906 3.90 13.08 47.70
C ARG A 906 2.74 13.04 46.70
N PHE A 907 2.08 11.89 46.55
CA PHE A 907 0.96 11.69 45.64
C PHE A 907 -0.42 11.70 46.31
N ASP A 908 -0.53 12.08 47.59
CA ASP A 908 -1.83 12.20 48.28
C ASP A 908 -2.71 13.31 47.68
N GLY A 909 -2.09 14.33 47.10
CA GLY A 909 -2.78 15.45 46.44
C GLY A 909 -3.30 15.14 45.03
N ASP A 910 -3.01 13.97 44.47
CA ASP A 910 -3.45 13.63 43.12
C ASP A 910 -4.98 13.49 43.05
N ASN A 911 -5.58 14.13 42.05
CA ASN A 911 -6.99 14.04 41.73
C ASN A 911 -7.31 12.71 41.03
N ARG A 912 -7.19 11.59 41.75
CA ARG A 912 -7.45 10.24 41.20
C ARG A 912 -8.89 10.07 40.71
N ALA A 913 -9.82 10.94 41.11
CA ALA A 913 -11.21 10.90 40.63
C ALA A 913 -11.31 11.12 39.11
N VAL A 914 -10.36 11.85 38.49
CA VAL A 914 -10.35 12.06 37.04
C VAL A 914 -9.80 10.87 36.26
N PHE A 915 -9.15 9.91 36.93
CA PHE A 915 -8.62 8.70 36.30
C PHE A 915 -9.74 7.71 35.97
N LYS A 916 -10.15 7.70 34.70
CA LYS A 916 -11.22 6.83 34.16
C LYS A 916 -10.80 6.21 32.83
N PRO A 917 -9.69 5.44 32.75
CA PRO A 917 -9.17 4.89 31.47
C PRO A 917 -10.18 4.00 30.74
N PHE A 918 -11.17 3.47 31.46
CA PHE A 918 -12.27 2.66 30.93
C PHE A 918 -13.58 3.45 30.76
N SER A 919 -13.51 4.78 30.66
CA SER A 919 -14.66 5.71 30.64
C SER A 919 -15.47 5.66 31.96
N HIS A 920 -16.63 6.32 31.97
CA HIS A 920 -17.50 6.46 33.13
C HIS A 920 -19.00 6.40 32.77
N GLY A 921 -19.83 6.06 33.75
CA GLY A 921 -21.31 6.04 33.67
C GLY A 921 -21.90 4.82 32.96
N SER A 922 -23.13 4.96 32.44
CA SER A 922 -23.91 3.88 31.81
C SER A 922 -23.24 3.24 30.59
N ARG A 923 -22.22 3.91 30.03
CA ARG A 923 -21.55 3.59 28.77
C ARG A 923 -20.04 3.41 28.96
N ASP A 924 -19.60 3.06 30.17
CA ASP A 924 -18.21 2.69 30.44
C ASP A 924 -17.85 1.34 29.77
N CYS A 925 -16.58 0.95 29.80
CA CYS A 925 -16.12 -0.27 29.15
C CYS A 925 -16.75 -1.52 29.79
N ILE A 926 -17.47 -2.32 28.99
CA ILE A 926 -18.04 -3.60 29.44
C ILE A 926 -16.94 -4.64 29.72
N GLY A 927 -15.83 -4.57 28.99
CA GLY A 927 -14.70 -5.50 29.09
C GLY A 927 -13.64 -5.12 30.13
N LYS A 928 -13.90 -4.14 31.02
CA LYS A 928 -12.89 -3.63 31.97
C LYS A 928 -12.26 -4.74 32.83
N ASN A 929 -13.08 -5.64 33.38
CA ASN A 929 -12.58 -6.70 34.26
C ASN A 929 -11.78 -7.74 33.48
N LEU A 930 -12.19 -8.05 32.24
CA LEU A 930 -11.44 -8.92 31.34
C LEU A 930 -10.07 -8.34 31.02
N ALA A 931 -10.00 -7.09 30.55
CA ALA A 931 -8.75 -6.42 30.22
C ALA A 931 -7.78 -6.35 31.41
N GLN A 932 -8.29 -6.05 32.61
CA GLN A 932 -7.48 -6.05 33.85
C GLN A 932 -6.95 -7.44 34.20
N ALA A 933 -7.75 -8.50 34.03
CA ALA A 933 -7.29 -9.87 34.24
C ALA A 933 -6.23 -10.28 33.20
N GLU A 934 -6.47 -10.02 31.91
CA GLU A 934 -5.53 -10.30 30.82
C GLU A 934 -4.19 -9.59 31.03
N MET A 935 -4.20 -8.28 31.31
CA MET A 935 -2.98 -7.51 31.53
C MET A 935 -2.16 -8.06 32.70
N ARG A 936 -2.79 -8.29 33.86
CA ARG A 936 -2.11 -8.85 35.05
C ARG A 936 -1.51 -10.21 34.73
N TYR A 937 -2.29 -11.08 34.10
CA TYR A 937 -1.88 -12.44 33.81
C TYR A 937 -0.73 -12.50 32.80
N ILE A 938 -0.85 -11.78 31.67
CA ILE A 938 0.19 -11.73 30.63
C ILE A 938 1.48 -11.10 31.18
N ILE A 939 1.39 -9.99 31.91
CA ILE A 939 2.56 -9.31 32.49
C ILE A 939 3.26 -10.23 33.50
N ALA A 940 2.50 -10.87 34.40
CA ALA A 940 3.05 -11.79 35.38
C ALA A 940 3.77 -12.96 34.71
N ARG A 941 3.15 -13.61 33.71
CA ARG A 941 3.75 -14.71 32.95
C ARG A 941 5.02 -14.27 32.21
N LEU A 942 5.00 -13.10 31.59
CA LEU A 942 6.14 -12.56 30.85
C LEU A 942 7.34 -12.26 31.76
N LEU A 943 7.13 -11.50 32.84
CA LEU A 943 8.20 -11.12 33.77
C LEU A 943 8.71 -12.26 34.64
N TYR A 944 7.88 -13.26 34.90
CA TYR A 944 8.31 -14.48 35.59
C TYR A 944 9.34 -15.24 34.73
N ARG A 945 9.13 -15.31 33.40
CA ARG A 945 9.94 -16.12 32.48
C ARG A 945 11.12 -15.39 31.86
N PHE A 946 11.02 -14.07 31.66
CA PHE A 946 12.00 -13.31 30.89
C PHE A 946 12.48 -12.06 31.61
N ASP A 947 13.74 -11.69 31.34
CA ASP A 947 14.17 -10.30 31.42
C ASP A 947 13.95 -9.61 30.06
N ILE A 948 13.49 -8.36 30.08
CA ILE A 948 13.12 -7.58 28.89
C ILE A 948 14.14 -6.45 28.71
N GLU A 949 14.75 -6.38 27.54
CA GLU A 949 15.71 -5.34 27.17
C GLU A 949 15.23 -4.64 25.90
N LEU A 950 15.02 -3.33 25.97
CA LEU A 950 14.62 -2.53 24.80
C LEU A 950 15.77 -2.44 23.80
N GLU A 951 15.47 -2.57 22.51
CA GLU A 951 16.48 -2.41 21.46
C GLU A 951 17.01 -0.97 21.40
N SER A 952 18.29 -0.85 21.07
CA SER A 952 18.97 0.45 20.98
C SER A 952 18.30 1.37 19.95
N GLY A 953 18.20 2.66 20.29
CA GLY A 953 17.60 3.67 19.40
C GLY A 953 16.06 3.72 19.39
N GLN A 954 15.39 2.97 20.27
CA GLN A 954 13.93 3.02 20.43
C GLN A 954 13.48 3.85 21.65
N ASP A 955 14.34 4.71 22.19
CA ASP A 955 14.09 5.52 23.38
C ASP A 955 12.92 6.52 23.25
N ASP A 956 12.55 6.86 22.01
CA ASP A 956 11.50 7.81 21.64
C ASP A 956 10.27 7.12 20.97
N TRP A 957 10.10 5.81 21.22
CA TRP A 957 9.04 5.00 20.59
C TRP A 957 7.64 5.54 20.85
N HIS A 958 7.37 6.12 22.02
CA HIS A 958 6.07 6.71 22.34
C HIS A 958 5.90 8.09 21.69
N GLU A 959 6.93 8.92 21.69
CA GLU A 959 6.91 10.29 21.18
C GLU A 959 6.71 10.37 19.67
N LYS A 960 7.10 9.34 18.93
CA LYS A 960 6.94 9.24 17.47
C LYS A 960 5.53 8.81 17.03
N GLN A 961 4.64 8.47 17.95
CA GLN A 961 3.33 7.91 17.61
C GLN A 961 2.26 8.97 17.36
N ARG A 962 1.29 8.58 16.55
CA ARG A 962 0.07 9.35 16.29
C ARG A 962 -1.09 8.73 17.03
N THR A 963 -2.06 9.55 17.39
CA THR A 963 -3.25 9.16 18.15
C THR A 963 -4.51 9.55 17.43
N PHE A 964 -5.29 8.54 17.04
CA PHE A 964 -6.67 8.71 16.58
C PHE A 964 -7.59 8.52 17.79
N VAL A 965 -8.46 7.52 17.77
CA VAL A 965 -9.11 7.01 18.99
C VAL A 965 -8.12 6.19 19.84
N VAL A 966 -7.24 5.44 19.17
CA VAL A 966 -6.17 4.63 19.76
C VAL A 966 -4.81 5.01 19.15
N TRP A 967 -3.74 4.54 19.78
CA TRP A 967 -2.36 4.75 19.33
C TRP A 967 -2.04 3.97 18.05
N GLU A 968 -1.48 4.68 17.08
CA GLU A 968 -0.80 4.07 15.95
C GLU A 968 0.64 3.70 16.35
N LYS A 969 0.84 2.41 16.58
CA LYS A 969 2.09 1.86 17.12
C LYS A 969 3.02 1.42 16.00
N GLY A 970 4.23 1.95 15.98
CA GLY A 970 5.36 1.36 15.24
C GLY A 970 5.89 0.10 15.94
N PRO A 971 6.82 -0.64 15.31
CA PRO A 971 7.42 -1.83 15.92
C PRO A 971 8.14 -1.49 17.24
N LEU A 972 7.89 -2.28 18.29
CA LEU A 972 8.58 -2.19 19.58
C LEU A 972 9.46 -3.44 19.74
N ASN A 973 10.73 -3.32 19.34
CA ASN A 973 11.68 -4.42 19.33
C ASN A 973 12.35 -4.53 20.70
N VAL A 974 12.31 -5.73 21.26
CA VAL A 974 13.00 -6.07 22.50
C VAL A 974 13.82 -7.34 22.32
N ARG A 975 14.83 -7.48 23.17
CA ARG A 975 15.53 -8.75 23.40
C ARG A 975 14.98 -9.34 24.69
N LEU A 976 14.52 -10.59 24.60
CA LEU A 976 14.08 -11.35 25.77
C LEU A 976 15.19 -12.29 26.21
N ARG A 977 15.58 -12.24 27.48
CA ARG A 977 16.55 -13.17 28.06
C ARG A 977 15.80 -14.21 28.90
N PRO A 978 15.81 -15.51 28.52
CA PRO A 978 15.15 -16.54 29.30
C PRO A 978 15.81 -16.66 30.67
N ARG A 979 14.99 -16.72 31.71
CA ARG A 979 15.47 -17.08 33.04
C ARG A 979 15.39 -18.59 33.25
N THR A 980 16.36 -19.13 33.98
CA THR A 980 16.24 -20.47 34.55
C THR A 980 15.21 -20.38 35.68
N VAL A 981 14.01 -20.88 35.41
CA VAL A 981 12.92 -21.01 36.38
C VAL A 981 13.17 -22.23 37.25
#